data_AF-A0A6A6MKJ1-F1
#
_entry.id   AF-A0A6A6MKJ1-F1
#
_cell.length_a   1.000
_cell.length_b   1.000
_cell.length_c   1.000
_cell.angle_alpha   90.00
_cell.angle_beta   90.00
_cell.angle_gamma   90.00
#
_symmetry.space_group_name_H-M   'P 1'
#
loop_
_entity.id
_entity.type
_entity.pdbx_description
1 polymer ?
#
loop_
_entity_poly.entity_id
_entity_poly.type
_entity_poly.pdbx_seq_one_letter_code
_entity_poly.pdbx_strand_id
1 'polypeptide(L)'
;MAPSFSDTDSLFNFVVRDGNGVKGMVDLELLESLKIAAHKFFGLPPEKKAAYRKGVSPSPLVKYGTSFVPEKEKSLEWKDYVSMLYTNDSEALQVWPEEIKESALEYLRTSIKMARRVLEILIEKLGVTVDDAKIDALIGLNMVNMNFYPKCPNPELTVGVGRHSDMGTLTVLLQDEIGGLYVKLEENRDEEEKREWMEIPSVPNALVINIGDTLQILSNGRYKSAEHRVRTTSEQPRVSIPIFTIPKPTEKIGPLAQLVERDGVALYREEFGRDYGYPNGPRSIDEIRATEFKRLDQNGLTTDSLKKRNGSEIAGLVYLDHAGATLYSELQMEAIFKDLNSRVYGNPHSQSEASSATLEIVREARQQVLDYCNASPKDYKCIFTSGATAALKLIGEAFPWNHESNFMYTMENHNSVLGIREYALSQGAAAFAVDIESPVHHDGIRVSLHPVQRRYEAEFMEGEPMGDAYNLFAFPSECNFSGFRFSLELVKLIKDNSERISGGSQFCKGSWMVLIDAAKGCATQPPDLSKYPADFVVISFYKLFGYPTGLGALIVQNDAAKILKKNYFSGGTVAASFADVDFVKRRESVEELFEDGTISFLSIASMCHGFKILNSLTAPRICRHTASLTMYVEKMLLALRHENGAKVCMIYKSHASKVLCCESGSILSFNLKRPDGSWFGYREVEKLASLSGIQLRTGCFCNPGACAKYLGLSHLDLLSNLEAGHVCWDDNDIIQGKPTGAVRVSFGYMSTYEDAKKFIDFITRSFVSSPNKSANGNLFRPRSIPFSSDGQEKRHSSAGYYLKSITIYPIKSCGGFSVESWPLSSTGLQHDREWLLKSLTGEILTQKKVPEMCFISTSIDLNQGLMLVESPRCKAKLKINLRTDSYPCAKEEIELHAKRFEVQHCENDVNLWFSNAVGRPCTLLRCFSSKGYVCRNENRAMSMCRDVESRLSFANEAQFLLISEESISDLNNRLSQNVQKGTQGTSLQVNPMRFRPNLVISGGEPYAEDGWRSLKIGNKSFTSLGGCNRCQMINFVHRSGQVQRSNEPLATLATYRRVKGKILFGILLRYENSDKTGLQTDSCLQVGQEVHPDSEEGYTKYKE
;
A
#
# COMPACT_ATOMS: atom_id res chain seq x y z
N MET A 1 14.75 65.22 -5.65
CA MET A 1 16.04 64.54 -5.46
C MET A 1 15.79 63.04 -5.60
N ALA A 2 16.45 62.38 -6.55
CA ALA A 2 16.46 60.92 -6.58
C ALA A 2 17.12 60.40 -5.29
N PRO A 3 16.61 59.35 -4.62
CA PRO A 3 17.32 58.78 -3.48
C PRO A 3 18.69 58.32 -3.95
N SER A 4 19.74 58.59 -3.18
CA SER A 4 21.04 57.98 -3.45
C SER A 4 20.91 56.47 -3.26
N PHE A 5 21.35 55.68 -4.24
CA PHE A 5 21.39 54.21 -4.23
C PHE A 5 22.37 53.63 -3.17
N SER A 6 22.66 54.36 -2.11
CA SER A 6 23.71 54.09 -1.13
C SER A 6 23.23 53.42 0.16
N ASP A 7 21.91 53.34 0.40
CA ASP A 7 21.36 52.79 1.65
C ASP A 7 20.58 51.48 1.43
N THR A 8 20.97 50.42 2.15
CA THR A 8 20.64 49.00 1.93
C THR A 8 19.24 48.60 2.33
N ASP A 9 18.71 49.18 3.40
CA ASP A 9 17.34 48.92 3.83
C ASP A 9 16.33 49.73 3.00
N SER A 10 16.81 50.75 2.28
CA SER A 10 15.96 51.60 1.45
C SER A 10 15.54 50.89 0.16
N LEU A 11 16.38 50.11 -0.51
CA LEU A 11 16.03 49.52 -1.82
C LEU A 11 14.98 48.40 -1.71
N PHE A 12 15.07 47.55 -0.68
CA PHE A 12 14.08 46.50 -0.40
C PHE A 12 12.72 47.10 -0.01
N ASN A 13 12.72 48.08 0.91
CA ASN A 13 11.48 48.78 1.29
C ASN A 13 10.92 49.62 0.12
N PHE A 14 11.77 50.28 -0.67
CA PHE A 14 11.38 51.09 -1.82
C PHE A 14 10.69 50.26 -2.92
N VAL A 15 11.24 49.09 -3.24
CA VAL A 15 10.72 48.20 -4.30
C VAL A 15 9.51 47.39 -3.84
N VAL A 16 9.50 46.89 -2.60
CA VAL A 16 8.51 45.89 -2.13
C VAL A 16 7.46 46.48 -1.19
N ARG A 17 7.82 47.46 -0.33
CA ARG A 17 6.94 47.95 0.74
C ARG A 17 6.28 49.29 0.42
N ASP A 18 7.02 50.22 -0.17
CA ASP A 18 6.59 51.62 -0.34
C ASP A 18 6.11 51.92 -1.78
N GLY A 19 6.12 50.93 -2.68
CA GLY A 19 5.53 51.03 -4.03
C GLY A 19 6.20 52.04 -4.97
N ASN A 20 7.42 52.49 -4.65
CA ASN A 20 8.11 53.48 -5.44
C ASN A 20 8.85 52.81 -6.60
N GLY A 21 8.32 52.95 -7.82
CA GLY A 21 8.99 52.40 -9.00
C GLY A 21 10.32 53.10 -9.34
N VAL A 22 11.14 52.44 -10.15
CA VAL A 22 12.39 53.00 -10.68
C VAL A 22 12.06 54.09 -11.71
N LYS A 23 12.60 55.30 -11.52
CA LYS A 23 12.42 56.45 -12.43
C LYS A 23 13.70 56.82 -13.15
N GLY A 24 13.58 57.33 -14.38
CA GLY A 24 14.69 57.96 -15.12
C GLY A 24 15.71 57.02 -15.75
N MET A 25 15.48 55.70 -15.74
CA MET A 25 16.33 54.72 -16.44
C MET A 25 15.83 54.31 -17.83
N VAL A 26 14.58 54.64 -18.15
CA VAL A 26 13.95 54.46 -19.47
C VAL A 26 13.38 55.81 -19.89
N ASP A 27 13.48 56.12 -21.18
CA ASP A 27 12.95 57.37 -21.74
C ASP A 27 11.43 57.48 -21.56
N LEU A 28 10.97 58.65 -21.13
CA LEU A 28 9.56 58.91 -20.86
C LEU A 28 8.72 58.86 -22.13
N GLU A 29 9.25 59.38 -23.24
CA GLU A 29 8.56 59.34 -24.53
C GLU A 29 8.35 57.89 -25.00
N LEU A 30 9.31 57.01 -24.73
CA LEU A 30 9.20 55.59 -25.02
C LEU A 30 8.13 54.89 -24.16
N LEU A 31 8.06 55.19 -22.85
CA LEU A 31 7.05 54.61 -21.96
C LEU A 31 5.62 55.03 -22.37
N GLU A 32 5.42 56.29 -22.76
CA GLU A 32 4.13 56.77 -23.27
C GLU A 32 3.80 56.15 -24.64
N SER A 33 4.75 56.14 -25.56
CA SER A 33 4.61 55.51 -26.87
C SER A 33 4.21 54.04 -26.76
N LEU A 34 4.79 53.31 -25.81
CA LEU A 34 4.47 51.90 -25.58
C LEU A 34 3.04 51.68 -25.06
N LYS A 35 2.55 52.54 -24.16
CA LYS A 35 1.15 52.50 -23.70
C LYS A 35 0.19 52.79 -24.86
N ILE A 36 0.48 53.79 -25.68
CA ILE A 36 -0.31 54.14 -26.87
C ILE A 36 -0.32 52.97 -27.87
N ALA A 37 0.83 52.36 -28.11
CA ALA A 37 0.98 51.21 -29.01
C ALA A 37 0.15 50.02 -28.53
N ALA A 38 0.16 49.71 -27.22
CA ALA A 38 -0.69 48.68 -26.64
C ALA A 38 -2.18 48.98 -26.88
N HIS A 39 -2.65 50.19 -26.57
CA HIS A 39 -4.04 50.59 -26.84
C HIS A 39 -4.40 50.48 -28.32
N LYS A 40 -3.50 50.88 -29.22
CA LYS A 40 -3.69 50.78 -30.67
C LYS A 40 -3.86 49.34 -31.12
N PHE A 41 -3.03 48.42 -30.64
CA PHE A 41 -3.14 46.99 -30.96
C PHE A 41 -4.45 46.38 -30.45
N PHE A 42 -4.82 46.61 -29.19
CA PHE A 42 -6.06 46.04 -28.64
C PHE A 42 -7.33 46.69 -29.21
N GLY A 43 -7.22 47.90 -29.76
CA GLY A 43 -8.26 48.58 -30.54
C GLY A 43 -8.44 48.09 -31.97
N LEU A 44 -7.58 47.21 -32.48
CA LEU A 44 -7.73 46.64 -33.83
C LEU A 44 -8.98 45.75 -33.95
N PRO A 45 -9.51 45.57 -35.17
CA PRO A 45 -10.56 44.60 -35.45
C PRO A 45 -10.20 43.19 -34.95
N PRO A 46 -11.16 42.41 -34.43
CA PRO A 46 -10.90 41.07 -33.88
C PRO A 46 -10.14 40.13 -34.82
N GLU A 47 -10.34 40.26 -36.14
CA GLU A 47 -9.70 39.43 -37.16
C GLU A 47 -8.18 39.64 -37.21
N LYS A 48 -7.74 40.89 -37.07
CA LYS A 48 -6.31 41.24 -37.03
C LYS A 48 -5.63 40.73 -35.77
N LYS A 49 -6.33 40.77 -34.62
CA LYS A 49 -5.82 40.23 -33.35
C LYS A 49 -5.81 38.70 -33.35
N ALA A 50 -6.82 38.08 -33.97
CA ALA A 50 -6.96 36.64 -34.06
C ALA A 50 -5.81 35.97 -34.84
N ALA A 51 -5.11 36.71 -35.71
CA ALA A 51 -3.92 36.24 -36.41
C ALA A 51 -2.82 35.75 -35.47
N TYR A 52 -2.78 36.22 -34.21
CA TYR A 52 -1.78 35.84 -33.22
C TYR A 52 -2.26 34.79 -32.23
N ARG A 53 -3.43 34.16 -32.43
CA ARG A 53 -3.92 33.10 -31.54
C ARG A 53 -3.04 31.85 -31.63
N LYS A 54 -2.99 31.09 -30.53
CA LYS A 54 -2.25 29.82 -30.46
C LYS A 54 -2.72 28.87 -31.59
N GLY A 55 -1.78 28.37 -32.39
CA GLY A 55 -2.04 27.50 -33.53
C GLY A 55 -2.23 28.21 -34.88
N VAL A 56 -2.42 29.53 -34.87
CA VAL A 56 -2.57 30.37 -36.08
C VAL A 56 -1.40 31.36 -36.21
N SER A 57 -0.84 31.80 -35.08
CA SER A 57 0.24 32.78 -35.00
C SER A 57 1.41 32.50 -35.97
N PRO A 58 1.98 33.55 -36.62
CA PRO A 58 3.15 33.42 -37.50
C PRO A 58 4.36 32.78 -36.82
N SER A 59 4.43 32.84 -35.49
CA SER A 59 5.45 32.15 -34.70
C SER A 59 4.80 31.53 -33.45
N PRO A 60 5.21 30.32 -33.03
CA PRO A 60 4.76 29.74 -31.76
C PRO A 60 5.23 30.53 -30.53
N LEU A 61 6.11 31.52 -30.73
CA LEU A 61 6.67 32.40 -29.69
C LEU A 61 5.81 33.65 -29.42
N VAL A 62 4.82 33.94 -30.27
CA VAL A 62 3.88 35.06 -30.10
C VAL A 62 2.47 34.50 -29.93
N LYS A 63 1.76 34.92 -28.87
CA LYS A 63 0.43 34.39 -28.53
C LYS A 63 -0.50 35.49 -28.04
N TYR A 64 -1.65 35.62 -28.69
CA TYR A 64 -2.78 36.42 -28.25
C TYR A 64 -3.87 35.54 -27.62
N GLY A 65 -4.44 35.99 -26.50
CA GLY A 65 -5.49 35.27 -25.77
C GLY A 65 -6.16 36.14 -24.71
N THR A 66 -7.09 35.55 -23.95
CA THR A 66 -7.88 36.24 -22.92
C THR A 66 -7.72 35.64 -21.52
N SER A 67 -7.13 34.43 -21.40
CA SER A 67 -6.73 33.84 -20.13
C SER A 67 -5.63 32.78 -20.35
N PHE A 68 -4.93 32.37 -19.29
CA PHE A 68 -3.75 31.50 -19.39
C PHE A 68 -4.09 30.10 -19.94
N VAL A 69 -5.13 29.47 -19.40
CA VAL A 69 -5.65 28.16 -19.85
C VAL A 69 -7.19 28.13 -19.73
N PRO A 70 -7.92 28.82 -20.64
CA PRO A 70 -9.38 28.95 -20.56
C PRO A 70 -10.14 27.62 -20.43
N GLU A 71 -9.61 26.55 -21.03
CA GLU A 71 -10.19 25.20 -21.05
C GLU A 71 -10.17 24.49 -19.69
N LYS A 72 -9.32 24.93 -18.76
CA LYS A 72 -9.12 24.30 -17.43
C LYS A 72 -9.57 25.20 -16.27
N GLU A 73 -9.92 26.45 -16.56
CA GLU A 73 -10.24 27.45 -15.56
C GLU A 73 -11.73 27.44 -15.20
N LYS A 74 -12.04 27.54 -13.90
CA LYS A 74 -13.43 27.66 -13.40
C LYS A 74 -14.02 29.05 -13.62
N SER A 75 -13.17 30.05 -13.80
CA SER A 75 -13.51 31.47 -13.99
C SER A 75 -12.46 32.10 -14.90
N LEU A 76 -12.90 32.76 -15.97
CA LEU A 76 -12.00 33.44 -16.91
C LEU A 76 -11.50 34.77 -16.34
N GLU A 77 -10.25 35.11 -16.63
CA GLU A 77 -9.66 36.41 -16.30
C GLU A 77 -10.25 37.53 -17.17
N TRP A 78 -10.50 38.71 -16.58
CA TRP A 78 -11.02 39.88 -17.30
C TRP A 78 -9.87 40.68 -17.94
N LYS A 79 -9.17 40.07 -18.89
CA LYS A 79 -8.13 40.72 -19.69
C LYS A 79 -8.02 40.11 -21.08
N ASP A 80 -7.46 40.89 -21.99
CA ASP A 80 -6.82 40.40 -23.21
C ASP A 80 -5.30 40.53 -23.04
N TYR A 81 -4.52 39.63 -23.64
CA TYR A 81 -3.06 39.76 -23.63
C TYR A 81 -2.44 39.33 -24.95
N VAL A 82 -1.30 39.92 -25.27
CA VAL A 82 -0.34 39.38 -26.24
C VAL A 82 0.99 39.13 -25.55
N SER A 83 1.48 37.89 -25.67
CA SER A 83 2.74 37.42 -25.08
C SER A 83 3.75 37.17 -26.18
N MET A 84 4.95 37.73 -26.03
CA MET A 84 6.00 37.72 -27.04
C MET A 84 7.32 37.28 -26.41
N LEU A 85 7.75 36.05 -26.73
CA LEU A 85 9.07 35.57 -26.31
C LEU A 85 10.15 36.17 -27.21
N TYR A 86 11.20 36.70 -26.60
CA TYR A 86 12.33 37.28 -27.31
C TYR A 86 13.45 36.25 -27.51
N THR A 87 13.98 36.21 -28.73
CA THR A 87 15.12 35.36 -29.14
C THR A 87 16.25 36.23 -29.70
N ASN A 88 15.93 37.07 -30.69
CA ASN A 88 16.81 38.05 -31.31
C ASN A 88 16.00 39.16 -32.00
N ASP A 89 16.66 40.26 -32.31
CA ASP A 89 16.01 41.46 -32.87
C ASP A 89 15.38 41.23 -34.25
N SER A 90 16.04 40.44 -35.11
CA SER A 90 15.55 40.18 -36.47
C SER A 90 14.24 39.40 -36.46
N GLU A 91 14.17 38.36 -35.61
CA GLU A 91 12.95 37.57 -35.46
C GLU A 91 11.83 38.40 -34.82
N ALA A 92 12.14 39.17 -33.76
CA ALA A 92 11.16 40.05 -33.11
C ALA A 92 10.52 41.03 -34.10
N LEU A 93 11.32 41.72 -34.94
CA LEU A 93 10.82 42.67 -35.94
C LEU A 93 10.00 42.02 -37.06
N GLN A 94 10.18 40.71 -37.29
CA GLN A 94 9.46 39.96 -38.32
C GLN A 94 8.13 39.38 -37.80
N VAL A 95 8.08 38.92 -36.55
CA VAL A 95 6.95 38.11 -36.04
C VAL A 95 6.09 38.81 -35.01
N TRP A 96 6.57 39.91 -34.38
CA TRP A 96 5.76 40.69 -33.44
C TRP A 96 4.76 41.59 -34.18
N PRO A 97 3.64 41.99 -33.55
CA PRO A 97 2.64 42.82 -34.21
C PRO A 97 3.19 44.19 -34.64
N GLU A 98 2.82 44.62 -35.85
CA GLU A 98 3.33 45.83 -36.49
C GLU A 98 3.14 47.08 -35.61
N GLU A 99 2.01 47.16 -34.92
CA GLU A 99 1.63 48.30 -34.10
C GLU A 99 2.49 48.45 -32.83
N ILE A 100 3.18 47.39 -32.38
CA ILE A 100 3.89 47.36 -31.10
C ILE A 100 5.37 46.96 -31.20
N LYS A 101 5.82 46.37 -32.30
CA LYS A 101 7.13 45.71 -32.40
C LYS A 101 8.31 46.63 -32.11
N GLU A 102 8.30 47.86 -32.62
CA GLU A 102 9.43 48.80 -32.49
C GLU A 102 9.57 49.30 -31.05
N SER A 103 8.50 49.86 -30.49
CA SER A 103 8.49 50.37 -29.12
C SER A 103 8.70 49.27 -28.09
N ALA A 104 8.15 48.06 -28.30
CA ALA A 104 8.35 46.93 -27.40
C ALA A 104 9.79 46.43 -27.41
N LEU A 105 10.43 46.39 -28.58
CA LEU A 105 11.81 45.95 -28.72
C LEU A 105 12.79 46.94 -28.08
N GLU A 106 12.57 48.24 -28.28
CA GLU A 106 13.37 49.30 -27.64
C GLU A 106 13.22 49.31 -26.12
N TYR A 107 11.99 49.17 -25.63
CA TYR A 107 11.70 49.03 -24.20
C TYR A 107 12.38 47.79 -23.60
N LEU A 108 12.33 46.66 -24.30
CA LEU A 108 12.99 45.42 -23.88
C LEU A 108 14.50 45.59 -23.74
N ARG A 109 15.17 46.15 -24.75
CA ARG A 109 16.63 46.37 -24.73
C ARG A 109 17.08 47.21 -23.54
N THR A 110 16.33 48.26 -23.22
CA THR A 110 16.64 49.15 -22.09
C THR A 110 16.34 48.46 -20.76
N SER A 111 15.23 47.74 -20.67
CA SER A 111 14.80 47.05 -19.46
C SER A 111 15.67 45.86 -19.09
N ILE A 112 16.23 45.10 -20.06
CA ILE A 112 17.18 44.01 -19.78
C ILE A 112 18.45 44.55 -19.11
N LYS A 113 18.99 45.68 -19.59
CA LYS A 113 20.16 46.33 -18.98
C LYS A 113 19.88 46.75 -17.54
N MET A 114 18.70 47.31 -17.30
CA MET A 114 18.25 47.68 -15.96
C MET A 114 18.08 46.44 -15.06
N ALA A 115 17.40 45.39 -15.53
CA ALA A 115 17.19 44.16 -14.77
C ALA A 115 18.51 43.47 -14.41
N ARG A 116 19.47 43.46 -15.34
CA ARG A 116 20.84 42.99 -15.08
C ARG A 116 21.49 43.78 -13.94
N ARG A 117 21.44 45.12 -14.01
CA ARG A 117 22.05 45.98 -13.00
C ARG A 117 21.40 45.82 -11.62
N VAL A 118 20.08 45.68 -11.57
CA VAL A 118 19.34 45.41 -10.33
C VAL A 118 19.73 44.04 -9.76
N LEU A 119 19.82 43.01 -10.59
CA LEU A 119 20.22 41.67 -10.17
C LEU A 119 21.65 41.64 -9.62
N GLU A 120 22.60 42.33 -10.27
CA GLU A 120 23.98 42.50 -9.79
C GLU A 120 24.00 43.07 -8.36
N ILE A 121 23.27 44.17 -8.15
CA ILE A 121 23.18 44.84 -6.83
C ILE A 121 22.56 43.88 -5.80
N LEU A 122 21.48 43.19 -6.15
CA LEU A 122 20.81 42.26 -5.22
C LEU A 122 21.73 41.07 -4.85
N ILE A 123 22.47 40.51 -5.80
CA ILE A 123 23.41 39.41 -5.52
C ILE A 123 24.56 39.89 -4.62
N GLU A 124 25.14 41.06 -4.91
CA GLU A 124 26.21 41.66 -4.10
C GLU A 124 25.77 41.85 -2.64
N LYS A 125 24.51 42.29 -2.42
CA LYS A 125 23.94 42.48 -1.08
C LYS A 125 23.72 41.18 -0.30
N LEU A 126 23.69 40.02 -0.94
CA LEU A 126 23.66 38.73 -0.25
C LEU A 126 25.03 38.37 0.36
N GLY A 127 26.08 39.13 0.03
CA GLY A 127 27.47 38.88 0.42
C GLY A 127 28.11 37.78 -0.42
N VAL A 128 27.66 37.61 -1.66
CA VAL A 128 28.09 36.56 -2.58
C VAL A 128 28.56 37.18 -3.90
N THR A 129 29.63 36.64 -4.46
CA THR A 129 30.09 36.98 -5.81
C THR A 129 29.68 35.89 -6.79
N VAL A 130 29.15 36.32 -7.92
CA VAL A 130 28.72 35.46 -9.03
C VAL A 130 29.33 36.02 -10.30
N ASP A 131 29.79 35.16 -11.20
CA ASP A 131 30.38 35.60 -12.47
C ASP A 131 29.34 36.14 -13.46
N ASP A 132 29.80 36.91 -14.44
CA ASP A 132 28.94 37.51 -15.47
C ASP A 132 28.16 36.46 -16.26
N ALA A 133 28.75 35.29 -16.51
CA ALA A 133 28.12 34.23 -17.29
C ALA A 133 26.89 33.66 -16.58
N LYS A 134 26.95 33.51 -15.25
CA LYS A 134 25.84 33.07 -14.42
C LYS A 134 24.78 34.15 -14.29
N ILE A 135 25.16 35.43 -14.17
CA ILE A 135 24.19 36.55 -14.22
C ILE A 135 23.43 36.53 -15.55
N ASP A 136 24.13 36.41 -16.68
CA ASP A 136 23.53 36.29 -18.01
C ASP A 136 22.69 35.02 -18.18
N ALA A 137 23.04 33.94 -17.48
CA ALA A 137 22.23 32.74 -17.46
C ALA A 137 20.92 32.94 -16.68
N LEU A 138 20.92 33.70 -15.60
CA LEU A 138 19.74 33.98 -14.76
C LEU A 138 18.71 34.92 -15.43
N ILE A 139 19.13 35.74 -16.39
CA ILE A 139 18.26 36.63 -17.17
C ILE A 139 18.24 36.27 -18.67
N GLY A 140 18.63 35.04 -19.00
CA GLY A 140 18.97 34.65 -20.37
C GLY A 140 17.79 34.44 -21.30
N LEU A 141 16.57 34.26 -20.80
CA LEU A 141 15.35 34.20 -21.58
C LEU A 141 14.43 35.36 -21.19
N ASN A 142 13.97 36.14 -22.18
CA ASN A 142 13.17 37.34 -21.93
C ASN A 142 11.81 37.25 -22.63
N MET A 143 10.77 37.71 -21.96
CA MET A 143 9.40 37.70 -22.48
C MET A 143 8.73 39.03 -22.20
N VAL A 144 8.10 39.61 -23.21
CA VAL A 144 7.29 40.82 -23.09
C VAL A 144 5.82 40.42 -23.18
N ASN A 145 5.04 40.76 -22.16
CA ASN A 145 3.58 40.65 -22.25
C ASN A 145 2.97 42.04 -22.27
N MET A 146 1.97 42.25 -23.12
CA MET A 146 1.07 43.39 -23.01
C MET A 146 -0.28 42.88 -22.57
N ASN A 147 -0.74 43.34 -21.42
CA ASN A 147 -2.07 43.01 -20.90
C ASN A 147 -2.96 44.24 -21.03
N PHE A 148 -4.18 44.03 -21.52
CA PHE A 148 -5.22 45.03 -21.67
C PHE A 148 -6.46 44.60 -20.90
N TYR A 149 -6.89 45.44 -19.98
CA TYR A 149 -8.05 45.22 -19.13
C TYR A 149 -9.18 46.13 -19.63
N PRO A 150 -10.17 45.58 -20.36
CA PRO A 150 -11.30 46.38 -20.81
C PRO A 150 -12.13 46.86 -19.61
N LYS A 151 -12.84 47.97 -19.80
CA LYS A 151 -13.77 48.53 -18.81
C LYS A 151 -14.71 47.44 -18.28
N CYS A 152 -14.68 47.20 -16.98
CA CYS A 152 -15.48 46.15 -16.36
C CYS A 152 -16.75 46.72 -15.74
N PRO A 153 -17.96 46.23 -16.10
CA PRO A 153 -19.20 46.72 -15.50
C PRO A 153 -19.30 46.47 -14.00
N ASN A 154 -18.76 45.34 -13.52
CA ASN A 154 -18.82 44.91 -12.11
C ASN A 154 -17.45 44.41 -11.63
N PRO A 155 -16.48 45.31 -11.32
CA PRO A 155 -15.12 44.93 -10.92
C PRO A 155 -15.03 44.11 -9.62
N GLU A 156 -16.05 44.20 -8.76
CA GLU A 156 -16.13 43.43 -7.50
C GLU A 156 -16.41 41.94 -7.72
N LEU A 157 -16.99 41.57 -8.87
CA LEU A 157 -17.39 40.19 -9.20
C LEU A 157 -16.39 39.47 -10.12
N THR A 158 -15.28 40.12 -10.48
CA THR A 158 -14.28 39.57 -11.38
C THR A 158 -12.86 39.87 -10.93
N VAL A 159 -11.88 39.25 -11.59
CA VAL A 159 -10.45 39.52 -11.40
C VAL A 159 -9.83 39.82 -12.75
N GLY A 160 -8.94 40.81 -12.81
CA GLY A 160 -8.17 41.10 -14.02
C GLY A 160 -7.10 40.04 -14.24
N VAL A 161 -6.34 39.73 -13.20
CA VAL A 161 -5.45 38.56 -13.11
C VAL A 161 -5.63 37.93 -11.75
N GLY A 162 -5.77 36.60 -11.73
CA GLY A 162 -5.86 35.82 -10.50
C GLY A 162 -4.62 35.94 -9.61
N ARG A 163 -4.70 35.37 -8.40
CA ARG A 163 -3.56 35.30 -7.48
C ARG A 163 -2.43 34.43 -8.06
N HIS A 164 -1.22 34.97 -8.11
CA HIS A 164 -0.03 34.25 -8.58
C HIS A 164 1.26 34.89 -8.06
N SER A 165 2.39 34.20 -8.27
CA SER A 165 3.75 34.73 -8.19
C SER A 165 4.43 34.57 -9.55
N ASP A 166 5.49 35.34 -9.78
CA ASP A 166 6.21 35.30 -11.05
C ASP A 166 7.32 34.25 -11.03
N MET A 167 7.33 33.34 -12.01
CA MET A 167 8.32 32.24 -12.10
C MET A 167 9.77 32.74 -12.31
N GLY A 168 9.94 33.90 -12.96
CA GLY A 168 11.23 34.41 -13.42
C GLY A 168 12.20 34.82 -12.30
N THR A 169 13.29 35.47 -12.68
CA THR A 169 14.27 36.06 -11.75
C THR A 169 13.77 37.43 -11.29
N LEU A 170 13.44 38.30 -12.23
CA LEU A 170 12.86 39.62 -11.99
C LEU A 170 11.79 39.94 -13.04
N THR A 171 10.76 40.66 -12.63
CA THR A 171 9.76 41.26 -13.52
C THR A 171 9.90 42.77 -13.51
N VAL A 172 9.98 43.40 -14.68
CA VAL A 172 9.95 44.85 -14.87
C VAL A 172 8.59 45.24 -15.42
N LEU A 173 7.77 45.90 -14.61
CA LEU A 173 6.39 46.23 -14.93
C LEU A 173 6.22 47.72 -15.22
N LEU A 174 5.79 48.03 -16.44
CA LEU A 174 5.19 49.31 -16.78
C LEU A 174 3.67 49.23 -16.56
N GLN A 175 3.11 50.20 -15.83
CA GLN A 175 1.67 50.35 -15.63
C GLN A 175 1.22 51.77 -15.97
N ASP A 176 -0.05 51.91 -16.32
CA ASP A 176 -0.70 53.20 -16.47
C ASP A 176 -1.11 53.82 -15.12
N GLU A 177 -1.65 55.04 -15.16
CA GLU A 177 -2.04 55.82 -13.98
C GLU A 177 -3.29 55.28 -13.26
N ILE A 178 -3.94 54.24 -13.80
CA ILE A 178 -5.17 53.66 -13.26
C ILE A 178 -4.90 52.76 -12.05
N GLY A 179 -3.74 52.09 -12.01
CA GLY A 179 -3.38 51.20 -10.89
C GLY A 179 -4.22 49.91 -10.82
N GLY A 180 -4.29 49.29 -9.64
CA GLY A 180 -5.01 48.02 -9.45
C GLY A 180 -4.13 46.77 -9.33
N LEU A 181 -2.81 46.93 -9.17
CA LEU A 181 -1.93 45.85 -8.70
C LEU A 181 -2.04 45.73 -7.18
N TYR A 182 -2.34 44.54 -6.67
CA TYR A 182 -2.40 44.26 -5.25
C TYR A 182 -1.39 43.18 -4.88
N VAL A 183 -0.65 43.42 -3.81
CA VAL A 183 0.34 42.50 -3.25
C VAL A 183 -0.14 42.04 -1.88
N LYS A 184 0.09 40.77 -1.57
CA LYS A 184 -0.26 40.19 -0.28
C LYS A 184 0.88 40.41 0.71
N LEU A 185 0.58 40.99 1.87
CA LEU A 185 1.56 41.17 2.95
C LEU A 185 1.70 39.88 3.77
N GLU A 186 2.92 39.59 4.24
CA GLU A 186 3.15 38.59 5.28
C GLU A 186 3.08 39.25 6.66
N GLU A 187 2.07 38.91 7.46
CA GLU A 187 2.06 39.21 8.90
C GLU A 187 2.44 37.98 9.72
N ASN A 188 2.94 38.24 10.93
CA ASN A 188 3.47 37.26 11.88
C ASN A 188 2.56 36.04 12.05
N ARG A 189 3.19 34.86 12.15
CA ARG A 189 2.57 33.51 12.06
C ARG A 189 1.56 33.15 13.16
N ASP A 190 1.13 34.09 13.99
CA ASP A 190 0.36 33.80 15.20
C ASP A 190 -1.12 34.22 15.15
N GLU A 191 -1.59 34.88 14.08
CA GLU A 191 -3.03 35.19 13.93
C GLU A 191 -3.55 34.75 12.54
N GLU A 192 -4.28 33.64 12.50
CA GLU A 192 -4.81 33.03 11.25
C GLU A 192 -6.02 33.76 10.63
N GLU A 193 -6.46 34.91 11.15
CA GLU A 193 -7.73 35.53 10.75
C GLU A 193 -7.61 37.00 10.32
N LYS A 194 -6.82 37.27 9.26
CA LYS A 194 -7.09 38.18 8.10
C LYS A 194 -5.77 38.66 7.48
N ARG A 195 -5.30 37.98 6.43
CA ARG A 195 -4.16 38.48 5.62
C ARG A 195 -4.62 39.66 4.75
N GLU A 196 -4.01 40.83 4.94
CA GLU A 196 -4.36 42.06 4.22
C GLU A 196 -3.73 42.12 2.82
N TRP A 197 -4.50 42.58 1.82
CA TRP A 197 -4.01 42.87 0.46
C TRP A 197 -3.74 44.36 0.36
N MET A 198 -2.51 44.73 0.04
CA MET A 198 -2.10 46.12 -0.15
C MET A 198 -2.14 46.49 -1.63
N GLU A 199 -2.76 47.63 -1.97
CA GLU A 199 -2.69 48.19 -3.31
C GLU A 199 -1.35 48.89 -3.52
N ILE A 200 -0.68 48.59 -4.63
CA ILE A 200 0.53 49.30 -5.04
C ILE A 200 0.09 50.54 -5.82
N PRO A 201 0.33 51.76 -5.30
CA PRO A 201 -0.12 52.98 -5.96
C PRO A 201 0.56 53.12 -7.32
N SER A 202 -0.18 53.58 -8.33
CA SER A 202 0.42 53.93 -9.61
C SER A 202 1.20 55.24 -9.45
N VAL A 203 2.52 55.16 -9.63
CA VAL A 203 3.40 56.33 -9.60
C VAL A 203 3.73 56.71 -11.04
N PRO A 204 3.37 57.92 -11.50
CA PRO A 204 3.69 58.35 -12.86
C PRO A 204 5.18 58.23 -13.17
N ASN A 205 5.48 57.75 -14.38
CA ASN A 205 6.83 57.58 -14.93
C ASN A 205 7.72 56.58 -14.18
N ALA A 206 7.15 55.70 -13.36
CA ALA A 206 7.88 54.73 -12.56
C ALA A 206 7.65 53.29 -13.05
N LEU A 207 8.71 52.48 -13.03
CA LEU A 207 8.64 51.05 -13.33
C LEU A 207 8.63 50.25 -12.03
N VAL A 208 7.67 49.33 -11.88
CA VAL A 208 7.60 48.44 -10.72
C VAL A 208 8.54 47.26 -10.95
N ILE A 209 9.37 46.93 -9.94
CA ILE A 209 10.24 45.75 -9.98
C ILE A 209 9.64 44.70 -9.05
N ASN A 210 9.32 43.53 -9.58
CA ASN A 210 8.86 42.39 -8.78
C ASN A 210 9.94 41.30 -8.72
N ILE A 211 10.12 40.72 -7.53
CA ILE A 211 11.04 39.61 -7.30
C ILE A 211 10.34 38.32 -7.68
N GLY A 212 10.94 37.53 -8.57
CA GLY A 212 10.39 36.25 -8.98
C GLY A 212 10.87 35.08 -8.12
N ASP A 213 10.20 33.94 -8.26
CA ASP A 213 10.41 32.71 -7.50
C ASP A 213 11.85 32.20 -7.64
N THR A 214 12.47 32.37 -8.81
CA THR A 214 13.87 31.99 -9.05
C THR A 214 14.82 32.72 -8.10
N LEU A 215 14.66 34.05 -7.94
CA LEU A 215 15.56 34.84 -7.09
C LEU A 215 15.29 34.59 -5.60
N GLN A 216 14.04 34.31 -5.21
CA GLN A 216 13.74 33.84 -3.87
C GLN A 216 14.48 32.54 -3.54
N ILE A 217 14.51 31.58 -4.47
CA ILE A 217 15.21 30.30 -4.30
C ILE A 217 16.72 30.53 -4.20
N LEU A 218 17.31 31.28 -5.15
CA LEU A 218 18.75 31.55 -5.18
C LEU A 218 19.24 32.23 -3.91
N SER A 219 18.46 33.17 -3.38
CA SER A 219 18.78 33.91 -2.15
C SER A 219 18.52 33.12 -0.86
N ASN A 220 18.19 31.83 -0.97
CA ASN A 220 17.77 30.98 0.14
C ASN A 220 16.62 31.61 0.96
N GLY A 221 15.71 32.34 0.30
CA GLY A 221 14.52 32.91 0.91
C GLY A 221 14.69 34.28 1.58
N ARG A 222 15.85 34.92 1.41
CA ARG A 222 16.11 36.29 1.89
C ARG A 222 15.37 37.34 1.07
N TYR A 223 15.28 37.13 -0.24
CA TYR A 223 14.36 37.88 -1.09
C TYR A 223 13.05 37.12 -1.23
N LYS A 224 11.93 37.82 -1.09
CA LYS A 224 10.60 37.21 -1.16
C LYS A 224 9.95 37.49 -2.50
N SER A 225 9.44 36.45 -3.15
CA SER A 225 8.53 36.60 -4.27
C SER A 225 7.12 36.84 -3.75
N ALA A 226 6.52 37.94 -4.18
CA ALA A 226 5.28 38.41 -3.63
C ALA A 226 4.08 37.81 -4.38
N GLU A 227 3.17 37.16 -3.64
CA GLU A 227 1.87 36.75 -4.18
C GLU A 227 1.07 38.01 -4.50
N HIS A 228 0.66 38.16 -5.76
CA HIS A 228 -0.02 39.35 -6.25
C HIS A 228 -1.22 39.01 -7.13
N ARG A 229 -2.12 39.98 -7.28
CA ARG A 229 -3.32 39.91 -8.11
C ARG A 229 -3.60 41.25 -8.76
N VAL A 230 -4.40 41.25 -9.82
CA VAL A 230 -4.78 42.48 -10.52
C VAL A 230 -6.30 42.63 -10.52
N ARG A 231 -6.79 43.79 -10.09
CA ARG A 231 -8.21 44.17 -10.19
C ARG A 231 -8.46 44.97 -11.46
N THR A 232 -9.69 44.90 -11.96
CA THR A 232 -10.17 45.74 -13.05
C THR A 232 -10.88 46.97 -12.51
N THR A 233 -11.19 47.93 -13.38
CA THR A 233 -11.92 49.14 -13.00
C THR A 233 -13.15 49.32 -13.89
N SER A 234 -14.14 50.04 -13.38
CA SER A 234 -15.37 50.39 -14.11
C SER A 234 -15.30 51.76 -14.77
N GLU A 235 -14.18 52.46 -14.71
CA GLU A 235 -14.05 53.84 -15.19
C GLU A 235 -13.50 53.87 -16.62
N GLN A 236 -12.29 53.33 -16.81
CA GLN A 236 -11.52 53.39 -18.04
C GLN A 236 -10.72 52.10 -18.28
N PRO A 237 -10.47 51.73 -19.55
CA PRO A 237 -9.63 50.57 -19.87
C PRO A 237 -8.18 50.80 -19.44
N ARG A 238 -7.53 49.75 -18.96
CA ARG A 238 -6.17 49.78 -18.41
C ARG A 238 -5.19 48.94 -19.21
N VAL A 239 -3.93 49.35 -19.27
CA VAL A 239 -2.81 48.56 -19.80
C VAL A 239 -1.72 48.31 -18.77
N SER A 240 -1.11 47.14 -18.83
CA SER A 240 0.08 46.80 -18.06
C SER A 240 1.05 46.00 -18.92
N ILE A 241 2.34 46.32 -18.89
CA ILE A 241 3.34 45.76 -19.80
C ILE A 241 4.53 45.22 -18.99
N PRO A 242 4.44 43.99 -18.46
CA PRO A 242 5.55 43.33 -17.80
C PRO A 242 6.56 42.73 -18.78
N ILE A 243 7.83 42.87 -18.42
CA ILE A 243 8.95 42.10 -18.97
C ILE A 243 9.38 41.08 -17.92
N PHE A 244 9.36 39.81 -18.30
CA PHE A 244 9.85 38.72 -17.47
C PHE A 244 11.27 38.36 -17.88
N THR A 245 12.20 38.44 -16.94
CA THR A 245 13.54 37.87 -17.08
C THR A 245 13.54 36.47 -16.47
N ILE A 246 13.91 35.46 -17.25
CA ILE A 246 13.81 34.05 -16.87
C ILE A 246 15.19 33.42 -17.09
N PRO A 247 15.62 32.48 -16.23
CA PRO A 247 16.85 31.75 -16.48
C PRO A 247 16.84 30.97 -17.79
N LYS A 248 18.02 30.70 -18.35
CA LYS A 248 18.18 29.80 -19.48
C LYS A 248 17.63 28.41 -19.12
N PRO A 249 16.98 27.69 -20.04
CA PRO A 249 16.44 26.35 -19.77
C PRO A 249 17.47 25.32 -19.29
N THR A 250 18.76 25.54 -19.60
CA THR A 250 19.88 24.68 -19.18
C THR A 250 20.42 25.05 -17.79
N GLU A 251 20.00 26.17 -17.23
CA GLU A 251 20.55 26.70 -15.98
C GLU A 251 19.92 25.99 -14.77
N LYS A 252 20.78 25.49 -13.88
CA LYS A 252 20.31 24.86 -12.63
C LYS A 252 20.04 25.95 -11.60
N ILE A 253 18.80 25.98 -11.13
CA ILE A 253 18.34 26.95 -10.13
C ILE A 253 18.12 26.23 -8.81
N GLY A 254 18.95 26.57 -7.83
CA GLY A 254 18.87 26.13 -6.43
C GLY A 254 19.46 27.22 -5.54
N PRO A 255 19.40 27.08 -4.21
CA PRO A 255 20.00 28.07 -3.32
C PRO A 255 21.51 28.17 -3.56
N LEU A 256 22.05 29.40 -3.53
CA LEU A 256 23.49 29.62 -3.73
C LEU A 256 24.28 28.90 -2.63
N ALA A 257 25.29 28.10 -3.03
CA ALA A 257 26.02 27.24 -2.11
C ALA A 257 26.65 28.00 -0.93
N GLN A 258 27.20 29.20 -1.18
CA GLN A 258 27.77 30.03 -0.11
C GLN A 258 26.72 30.47 0.93
N LEU A 259 25.46 30.62 0.52
CA LEU A 259 24.37 30.95 1.45
C LEU A 259 23.94 29.74 2.26
N VAL A 260 23.86 28.56 1.63
CA VAL A 260 23.53 27.31 2.34
C VAL A 260 24.59 26.96 3.36
N GLU A 261 25.87 27.12 3.01
CA GLU A 261 26.99 26.88 3.91
C GLU A 261 26.96 27.85 5.11
N ARG A 262 26.64 29.13 4.87
CA ARG A 262 26.49 30.13 5.92
C ARG A 262 25.27 29.90 6.81
N ASP A 263 24.14 29.52 6.23
CA ASP A 263 22.87 29.36 6.95
C ASP A 263 22.75 27.97 7.62
N GLY A 264 23.61 27.01 7.26
CA GLY A 264 23.63 25.63 7.77
C GLY A 264 22.45 24.76 7.30
N VAL A 265 21.51 25.32 6.54
CA VAL A 265 20.32 24.64 6.02
C VAL A 265 19.89 25.22 4.67
N ALA A 266 19.55 24.34 3.73
CA ALA A 266 18.93 24.71 2.47
C ALA A 266 17.41 24.78 2.65
N LEU A 267 16.81 25.97 2.50
CA LEU A 267 15.34 26.13 2.57
C LEU A 267 14.65 25.70 1.27
N TYR A 268 15.38 25.69 0.16
CA TYR A 268 14.89 25.36 -1.17
C TYR A 268 15.70 24.20 -1.77
N ARG A 269 15.09 23.47 -2.71
CA ARG A 269 15.74 22.34 -3.39
C ARG A 269 16.85 22.81 -4.34
N GLU A 270 17.80 21.92 -4.62
CA GLU A 270 18.91 22.17 -5.55
C GLU A 270 18.49 22.41 -7.00
N GLU A 271 17.30 21.95 -7.42
CA GLU A 271 16.78 22.12 -8.78
C GLU A 271 15.33 22.64 -8.78
N PHE A 272 15.11 23.77 -9.47
CA PHE A 272 13.81 24.39 -9.77
C PHE A 272 13.11 23.72 -10.96
N GLY A 273 11.79 23.57 -10.92
CA GLY A 273 11.02 22.88 -11.97
C GLY A 273 9.63 22.41 -11.53
N ARG A 274 9.13 21.31 -12.10
CA ARG A 274 7.79 20.69 -11.82
C ARG A 274 7.48 20.46 -10.35
N ASP A 275 8.49 20.29 -9.50
CA ASP A 275 8.31 20.23 -8.04
C ASP A 275 7.69 21.48 -7.42
N TYR A 276 7.76 22.60 -8.15
CA TYR A 276 7.15 23.87 -7.82
C TYR A 276 5.93 24.19 -8.73
N GLY A 277 5.46 23.22 -9.54
CA GLY A 277 4.24 23.35 -10.36
C GLY A 277 4.44 23.68 -11.85
N TYR A 278 5.67 23.64 -12.37
CA TYR A 278 5.98 24.09 -13.75
C TYR A 278 6.16 22.95 -14.78
N PRO A 279 5.77 23.15 -16.06
CA PRO A 279 5.58 22.08 -17.06
C PRO A 279 6.81 21.21 -17.39
N ASN A 280 8.03 21.68 -17.17
CA ASN A 280 9.27 21.00 -17.62
C ASN A 280 10.05 20.22 -16.55
N GLY A 281 9.61 20.12 -15.29
CA GLY A 281 10.36 19.29 -14.31
C GLY A 281 9.88 17.84 -14.16
N PRO A 282 10.29 17.15 -13.09
CA PRO A 282 10.04 15.71 -12.88
C PRO A 282 8.58 15.38 -12.56
N ARG A 283 8.07 14.26 -13.08
CA ARG A 283 6.67 13.78 -12.90
C ARG A 283 6.24 13.76 -11.44
N SER A 284 5.00 14.19 -11.17
CA SER A 284 4.44 14.06 -9.82
C SER A 284 4.19 12.59 -9.47
N ILE A 285 4.07 12.28 -8.17
CA ILE A 285 3.75 10.92 -7.72
C ILE A 285 2.42 10.45 -8.29
N ASP A 286 1.41 11.32 -8.36
CA ASP A 286 0.10 10.99 -8.95
C ASP A 286 0.22 10.70 -10.46
N GLU A 287 1.06 11.45 -11.17
CA GLU A 287 1.37 11.17 -12.58
C GLU A 287 2.08 9.82 -12.76
N ILE A 288 3.05 9.50 -11.89
CA ILE A 288 3.75 8.20 -11.92
C ILE A 288 2.77 7.07 -11.59
N ARG A 289 1.93 7.25 -10.58
CA ARG A 289 0.88 6.30 -10.21
C ARG A 289 -0.10 6.04 -11.34
N ALA A 290 -0.54 7.09 -12.04
CA ALA A 290 -1.45 6.99 -13.17
C ALA A 290 -0.80 6.44 -14.45
N THR A 291 0.51 6.61 -14.63
CA THR A 291 1.21 6.21 -15.86
C THR A 291 1.92 4.87 -15.77
N GLU A 292 2.50 4.52 -14.61
CA GLU A 292 3.38 3.37 -14.43
C GLU A 292 2.81 2.25 -13.54
N PHE A 293 1.66 2.50 -12.89
CA PHE A 293 0.98 1.55 -12.01
C PHE A 293 -0.52 1.43 -12.36
N LYS A 294 -0.86 1.55 -13.65
CA LYS A 294 -2.24 1.56 -14.15
C LYS A 294 -3.05 0.34 -13.70
N ARG A 295 -2.37 -0.81 -13.53
CA ARG A 295 -2.95 -2.06 -13.04
C ARG A 295 -3.57 -2.01 -11.65
N LEU A 296 -3.25 -0.99 -10.85
CA LEU A 296 -3.93 -0.77 -9.57
C LEU A 296 -5.27 -0.05 -9.78
N ASP A 297 -5.40 0.77 -10.83
CA ASP A 297 -6.66 1.47 -11.14
C ASP A 297 -7.56 0.63 -12.06
N GLN A 298 -6.97 -0.27 -12.85
CA GLN A 298 -7.65 -1.20 -13.74
C GLN A 298 -7.48 -2.60 -13.16
N ASN A 299 -8.49 -3.13 -12.47
CA ASN A 299 -8.52 -4.49 -11.89
C ASN A 299 -7.70 -5.48 -12.72
N GLY A 300 -6.67 -6.07 -12.10
CA GLY A 300 -5.64 -6.93 -12.71
C GLY A 300 -6.13 -8.17 -13.48
N LEU A 301 -6.82 -7.95 -14.59
CA LEU A 301 -7.01 -8.89 -15.69
C LEU A 301 -6.06 -8.48 -16.79
N THR A 302 -5.03 -9.30 -17.00
CA THR A 302 -4.11 -9.21 -18.12
C THR A 302 -4.85 -9.38 -19.45
N THR A 303 -4.49 -8.52 -20.41
CA THR A 303 -4.59 -8.65 -21.89
C THR A 303 -5.99 -8.64 -22.56
N ASP A 304 -6.25 -7.54 -23.27
CA ASP A 304 -6.74 -7.47 -24.66
C ASP A 304 -8.19 -7.78 -25.10
N SER A 305 -9.20 -7.87 -24.23
CA SER A 305 -10.57 -8.13 -24.78
C SER A 305 -11.79 -7.42 -24.19
N LEU A 306 -11.67 -6.44 -23.29
CA LEU A 306 -12.86 -5.73 -22.77
C LEU A 306 -12.66 -4.22 -22.55
N LYS A 307 -12.06 -3.50 -23.50
CA LYS A 307 -12.23 -2.04 -23.58
C LYS A 307 -13.45 -1.70 -24.44
N LYS A 308 -14.39 -1.00 -23.81
CA LYS A 308 -15.65 -0.43 -24.34
C LYS A 308 -16.80 -1.42 -24.52
N ARG A 309 -17.64 -1.55 -23.48
CA ARG A 309 -19.08 -1.54 -23.77
C ARG A 309 -20.00 -1.00 -22.69
N ASN A 310 -19.67 -1.03 -21.40
CA ASN A 310 -20.56 -0.44 -20.39
C ASN A 310 -19.75 0.42 -19.42
N GLY A 311 -20.09 1.71 -19.31
CA GLY A 311 -19.40 2.72 -18.49
C GLY A 311 -19.56 2.54 -16.97
N SER A 312 -19.20 1.36 -16.44
CA SER A 312 -19.08 1.16 -15.00
C SER A 312 -17.66 1.52 -14.54
N GLU A 313 -17.51 2.56 -13.73
CA GLU A 313 -16.31 2.75 -12.90
C GLU A 313 -16.17 1.54 -11.96
N ILE A 314 -15.25 0.65 -12.30
CA ILE A 314 -14.86 -0.45 -11.42
C ILE A 314 -13.84 0.12 -10.44
N ALA A 315 -14.14 0.09 -9.14
CA ALA A 315 -13.27 0.65 -8.10
C ALA A 315 -11.87 -0.01 -8.13
N GLY A 316 -10.82 0.80 -8.32
CA GLY A 316 -9.43 0.37 -8.33
C GLY A 316 -8.96 -0.23 -6.99
N LEU A 317 -7.97 -1.13 -7.06
CA LEU A 317 -7.34 -1.85 -5.96
C LEU A 317 -6.45 -0.91 -5.13
N VAL A 318 -6.70 -0.86 -3.82
CA VAL A 318 -5.87 -0.12 -2.86
C VAL A 318 -4.85 -1.08 -2.24
N TYR A 319 -3.56 -0.87 -2.50
CA TYR A 319 -2.49 -1.73 -1.98
C TYR A 319 -1.74 -1.03 -0.84
N LEU A 320 -1.74 -1.62 0.35
CA LEU A 320 -1.17 -1.03 1.58
C LEU A 320 -0.16 -1.96 2.29
N ASP A 321 0.45 -2.91 1.57
CA ASP A 321 1.49 -3.83 2.10
C ASP A 321 2.91 -3.54 1.56
N HIS A 322 3.21 -2.27 1.27
CA HIS A 322 4.52 -1.83 0.75
C HIS A 322 5.72 -2.17 1.66
N ALA A 323 5.51 -2.31 2.97
CA ALA A 323 6.57 -2.76 3.88
C ALA A 323 6.84 -4.27 3.80
N GLY A 324 5.85 -5.05 3.37
CA GLY A 324 5.98 -6.47 3.11
C GLY A 324 6.71 -6.71 1.80
N ALA A 325 6.17 -6.17 0.71
CA ALA A 325 6.77 -6.12 -0.61
C ALA A 325 6.22 -4.88 -1.34
N THR A 326 7.07 -4.10 -2.00
CA THR A 326 6.55 -3.01 -2.84
C THR A 326 6.28 -3.51 -4.27
N LEU A 327 5.72 -2.65 -5.11
CA LEU A 327 5.35 -3.01 -6.48
C LEU A 327 6.36 -2.45 -7.47
N TYR A 328 6.67 -3.21 -8.51
CA TYR A 328 7.49 -2.77 -9.65
C TYR A 328 6.69 -1.91 -10.63
N SER A 329 7.34 -0.97 -11.32
CA SER A 329 6.64 -0.14 -12.31
C SER A 329 6.53 -0.85 -13.67
N GLU A 330 5.53 -0.49 -14.48
CA GLU A 330 5.39 -1.03 -15.85
C GLU A 330 6.62 -0.67 -16.72
N LEU A 331 7.10 0.56 -16.63
CA LEU A 331 8.30 1.01 -17.35
C LEU A 331 9.58 0.29 -16.89
N GLN A 332 9.67 -0.06 -15.61
CA GLN A 332 10.78 -0.86 -15.11
C GLN A 332 10.83 -2.20 -15.85
N MET A 333 9.69 -2.90 -15.96
CA MET A 333 9.62 -4.20 -16.62
C MET A 333 9.86 -4.10 -18.14
N GLU A 334 9.31 -3.08 -18.79
CA GLU A 334 9.56 -2.82 -20.22
C GLU A 334 11.06 -2.58 -20.49
N ALA A 335 11.71 -1.79 -19.64
CA ALA A 335 13.14 -1.51 -19.78
C ALA A 335 14.01 -2.75 -19.55
N ILE A 336 13.65 -3.59 -18.56
CA ILE A 336 14.33 -4.88 -18.32
C ILE A 336 14.14 -5.81 -19.53
N PHE A 337 12.90 -5.95 -20.02
CA PHE A 337 12.61 -6.81 -21.18
C PHE A 337 13.38 -6.36 -22.42
N LYS A 338 13.46 -5.04 -22.64
CA LYS A 338 14.26 -4.48 -23.73
C LYS A 338 15.75 -4.79 -23.55
N ASP A 339 16.29 -4.60 -22.36
CA ASP A 339 17.70 -4.87 -22.06
C ASP A 339 18.05 -6.34 -22.33
N LEU A 340 17.30 -7.26 -21.72
CA LEU A 340 17.50 -8.71 -21.84
C LEU A 340 17.30 -9.26 -23.26
N ASN A 341 16.48 -8.62 -24.10
CA ASN A 341 16.35 -9.01 -25.52
C ASN A 341 17.44 -8.43 -26.41
N SER A 342 18.06 -7.32 -25.99
CA SER A 342 19.05 -6.61 -26.80
C SER A 342 20.49 -7.00 -26.47
N ARG A 343 20.73 -7.59 -25.31
CA ARG A 343 22.06 -7.96 -24.80
C ARG A 343 22.13 -9.43 -24.45
N VAL A 344 23.31 -10.01 -24.64
CA VAL A 344 23.59 -11.40 -24.25
C VAL A 344 24.43 -11.39 -22.98
N TYR A 345 23.84 -11.85 -21.88
CA TYR A 345 24.53 -12.06 -20.61
C TYR A 345 24.90 -13.53 -20.47
N GLY A 346 26.19 -13.79 -20.19
CA GLY A 346 26.76 -15.13 -20.02
C GLY A 346 27.17 -15.41 -18.58
N ASN A 347 27.60 -16.64 -18.30
CA ASN A 347 28.16 -16.96 -16.99
C ASN A 347 29.41 -16.08 -16.73
N PRO A 348 29.47 -15.32 -15.61
CA PRO A 348 30.58 -14.40 -15.30
C PRO A 348 31.95 -15.08 -15.12
N HIS A 349 31.97 -16.42 -15.02
CA HIS A 349 33.21 -17.20 -14.90
C HIS A 349 33.75 -17.70 -16.25
N SER A 350 33.06 -17.43 -17.36
CA SER A 350 33.51 -17.78 -18.71
C SER A 350 34.48 -16.73 -19.28
N GLN A 351 35.31 -17.10 -20.24
CA GLN A 351 36.17 -16.18 -21.00
C GLN A 351 35.52 -15.84 -22.35
N SER A 352 34.43 -15.07 -22.33
CA SER A 352 33.68 -14.65 -23.54
C SER A 352 33.22 -13.21 -23.42
N GLU A 353 32.89 -12.56 -24.54
CA GLU A 353 32.34 -11.20 -24.53
C GLU A 353 31.06 -11.07 -23.69
N ALA A 354 30.18 -12.08 -23.75
CA ALA A 354 28.96 -12.14 -22.93
C ALA A 354 29.26 -12.21 -21.43
N SER A 355 30.36 -12.86 -21.04
CA SER A 355 30.83 -12.88 -19.65
C SER A 355 31.36 -11.51 -19.23
N SER A 356 32.18 -10.86 -20.06
CA SER A 356 32.66 -9.50 -19.80
C SER A 356 31.53 -8.48 -19.64
N ALA A 357 30.52 -8.55 -20.51
CA ALA A 357 29.31 -7.71 -20.39
C ALA A 357 28.55 -7.95 -19.07
N THR A 358 28.55 -9.21 -18.60
CA THR A 358 27.95 -9.58 -17.32
C THR A 358 28.74 -9.03 -16.14
N LEU A 359 30.07 -9.13 -16.17
CA LEU A 359 30.93 -8.56 -15.13
C LEU A 359 30.80 -7.04 -15.04
N GLU A 360 30.68 -6.35 -16.18
CA GLU A 360 30.52 -4.89 -16.22
C GLU A 360 29.20 -4.44 -15.58
N ILE A 361 28.07 -5.03 -16.00
CA ILE A 361 26.76 -4.64 -15.45
C ILE A 361 26.65 -4.96 -13.94
N VAL A 362 27.29 -6.04 -13.49
CA VAL A 362 27.33 -6.38 -12.06
C VAL A 362 28.21 -5.37 -11.30
N ARG A 363 29.32 -4.89 -11.89
CA ARG A 363 30.13 -3.81 -11.31
C ARG A 363 29.36 -2.50 -11.20
N GLU A 364 28.66 -2.11 -12.26
CA GLU A 364 27.76 -0.95 -12.26
C GLU A 364 26.69 -1.07 -11.19
N ALA A 365 26.06 -2.25 -11.06
CA ALA A 365 25.07 -2.52 -10.03
C ALA A 365 25.63 -2.36 -8.61
N ARG A 366 26.87 -2.83 -8.34
CA ARG A 366 27.51 -2.63 -7.03
C ARG A 366 27.73 -1.14 -6.74
N GLN A 367 28.23 -0.39 -7.72
CA GLN A 367 28.43 1.04 -7.56
C GLN A 367 27.12 1.76 -7.26
N GLN A 368 26.05 1.43 -8.00
CA GLN A 368 24.70 1.97 -7.79
C GLN A 368 24.19 1.73 -6.35
N VAL A 369 24.44 0.55 -5.77
CA VAL A 369 24.04 0.21 -4.39
C VAL A 369 24.85 0.99 -3.36
N LEU A 370 26.16 1.14 -3.57
CA LEU A 370 27.04 1.91 -2.69
C LEU A 370 26.68 3.41 -2.73
N ASP A 371 26.47 3.97 -3.92
CA ASP A 371 26.05 5.36 -4.11
C ASP A 371 24.72 5.63 -3.39
N TYR A 372 23.78 4.69 -3.44
CA TYR A 372 22.48 4.83 -2.76
C TYR A 372 22.60 4.98 -1.24
N CYS A 373 23.68 4.46 -0.64
CA CYS A 373 23.96 4.57 0.80
C CYS A 373 25.10 5.57 1.12
N ASN A 374 25.50 6.41 0.15
CA ASN A 374 26.65 7.31 0.26
C ASN A 374 27.93 6.59 0.74
N ALA A 375 28.14 5.36 0.26
CA ALA A 375 29.27 4.52 0.64
C ALA A 375 30.38 4.61 -0.40
N SER A 376 31.60 4.89 0.04
CA SER A 376 32.77 4.93 -0.83
C SER A 376 33.22 3.50 -1.18
N PRO A 377 33.44 3.16 -2.47
CA PRO A 377 33.94 1.84 -2.88
C PRO A 377 35.38 1.56 -2.42
N LYS A 378 36.09 2.60 -1.94
CA LYS A 378 37.40 2.47 -1.29
C LYS A 378 37.29 1.90 0.11
N ASP A 379 36.17 2.14 0.80
CA ASP A 379 35.98 1.82 2.22
C ASP A 379 34.99 0.67 2.42
N TYR A 380 34.10 0.45 1.45
CA TYR A 380 33.02 -0.54 1.51
C TYR A 380 32.98 -1.43 0.27
N LYS A 381 32.48 -2.66 0.47
CA LYS A 381 32.15 -3.62 -0.59
C LYS A 381 30.69 -4.02 -0.54
N CYS A 382 30.11 -4.32 -1.70
CA CYS A 382 28.73 -4.78 -1.85
C CYS A 382 28.70 -6.24 -2.29
N ILE A 383 28.24 -7.12 -1.40
CA ILE A 383 28.10 -8.56 -1.62
C ILE A 383 26.62 -8.84 -1.94
N PHE A 384 26.34 -9.39 -3.12
CA PHE A 384 24.98 -9.80 -3.47
C PHE A 384 24.59 -11.12 -2.81
N THR A 385 23.35 -11.20 -2.31
CA THR A 385 22.84 -12.36 -1.58
C THR A 385 21.43 -12.72 -2.05
N SER A 386 20.95 -13.92 -1.71
CA SER A 386 19.59 -14.40 -2.02
C SER A 386 18.50 -13.76 -1.12
N GLY A 387 18.58 -12.43 -0.96
CA GLY A 387 17.72 -11.62 -0.11
C GLY A 387 18.38 -11.17 1.19
N ALA A 388 17.77 -10.19 1.86
CA ALA A 388 18.27 -9.64 3.13
C ALA A 388 18.47 -10.71 4.23
N THR A 389 17.61 -11.72 4.29
CA THR A 389 17.77 -12.84 5.24
C THR A 389 19.06 -13.62 4.99
N ALA A 390 19.46 -13.82 3.73
CA ALA A 390 20.71 -14.50 3.40
C ALA A 390 21.93 -13.65 3.79
N ALA A 391 21.87 -12.33 3.63
CA ALA A 391 22.90 -11.41 4.15
C ALA A 391 23.04 -11.47 5.68
N LEU A 392 21.92 -11.45 6.42
CA LEU A 392 21.94 -11.57 7.89
C LEU A 392 22.48 -12.94 8.34
N LYS A 393 22.05 -14.01 7.66
CA LYS A 393 22.55 -15.37 7.89
C LYS A 393 24.07 -15.45 7.65
N LEU A 394 24.56 -14.86 6.57
CA LEU A 394 25.98 -14.82 6.24
C LEU A 394 26.81 -14.18 7.36
N ILE A 395 26.34 -13.06 7.93
CA ILE A 395 26.99 -12.43 9.08
C ILE A 395 26.98 -13.41 10.26
N GLY A 396 25.83 -13.99 10.60
CA GLY A 396 25.75 -14.95 11.71
C GLY A 396 26.71 -16.13 11.57
N GLU A 397 26.84 -16.68 10.36
CA GLU A 397 27.73 -17.81 10.05
C GLU A 397 29.21 -17.46 10.02
N ALA A 398 29.56 -16.28 9.50
CA ALA A 398 30.95 -15.90 9.27
C ALA A 398 31.54 -15.03 10.40
N PHE A 399 30.74 -14.48 11.29
CA PHE A 399 31.25 -13.67 12.39
C PHE A 399 32.10 -14.52 13.36
N PRO A 400 33.26 -14.03 13.83
CA PRO A 400 34.20 -14.81 14.64
C PRO A 400 33.75 -14.90 16.10
N TRP A 401 32.62 -15.56 16.35
CA TRP A 401 32.08 -15.78 17.68
C TRP A 401 33.04 -16.58 18.56
N ASN A 402 33.18 -16.17 19.81
CA ASN A 402 33.82 -16.94 20.87
C ASN A 402 33.07 -16.77 22.20
N HIS A 403 33.54 -17.41 23.27
CA HIS A 403 32.90 -17.36 24.59
C HIS A 403 32.93 -15.98 25.28
N GLU A 404 33.84 -15.08 24.86
CA GLU A 404 33.89 -13.69 25.32
C GLU A 404 33.00 -12.75 24.48
N SER A 405 32.57 -13.18 23.28
CA SER A 405 31.70 -12.40 22.39
C SER A 405 30.31 -12.16 22.98
N ASN A 406 29.72 -11.03 22.60
CA ASN A 406 28.36 -10.63 22.93
C ASN A 406 27.58 -10.26 21.65
N PHE A 407 26.36 -10.77 21.54
CA PHE A 407 25.39 -10.39 20.52
C PHE A 407 24.23 -9.61 21.14
N MET A 408 24.17 -8.31 20.86
CA MET A 408 23.14 -7.40 21.34
C MET A 408 22.21 -7.01 20.19
N TYR A 409 20.90 -7.03 20.42
CA TYR A 409 19.93 -6.62 19.39
C TYR A 409 18.71 -5.93 19.99
N THR A 410 18.04 -5.07 19.23
CA THR A 410 16.82 -4.39 19.69
C THR A 410 15.59 -5.30 19.63
N MET A 411 14.61 -5.07 20.50
CA MET A 411 13.32 -5.79 20.47
C MET A 411 12.58 -5.63 19.12
N GLU A 412 12.87 -4.56 18.39
CA GLU A 412 12.25 -4.19 17.12
C GLU A 412 12.80 -4.92 15.90
N ASN A 413 13.89 -5.68 16.05
CA ASN A 413 14.52 -6.37 14.94
C ASN A 413 13.61 -7.45 14.30
N HIS A 414 13.87 -7.73 13.02
CA HIS A 414 13.22 -8.82 12.29
C HIS A 414 13.72 -10.19 12.77
N ASN A 415 12.88 -11.23 12.65
CA ASN A 415 13.23 -12.63 12.97
C ASN A 415 14.57 -13.10 12.41
N SER A 416 14.93 -12.66 11.21
CA SER A 416 16.21 -13.01 10.59
C SER A 416 17.43 -12.53 11.38
N VAL A 417 17.33 -11.39 12.09
CA VAL A 417 18.37 -10.91 13.01
C VAL A 417 18.40 -11.78 14.27
N LEU A 418 17.24 -12.16 14.80
CA LEU A 418 17.16 -13.12 15.91
C LEU A 418 17.79 -14.47 15.54
N GLY A 419 17.77 -14.85 14.26
CA GLY A 419 18.47 -16.05 13.77
C GLY A 419 19.99 -16.02 13.99
N ILE A 420 20.63 -14.83 14.01
CA ILE A 420 22.07 -14.68 14.31
C ILE A 420 22.39 -15.20 15.72
N ARG A 421 21.44 -15.05 16.66
CA ARG A 421 21.55 -15.54 18.03
C ARG A 421 21.90 -17.03 18.09
N GLU A 422 21.38 -17.83 17.17
CA GLU A 422 21.62 -19.27 17.13
C GLU A 422 23.11 -19.59 16.90
N TYR A 423 23.76 -18.85 16.01
CA TYR A 423 25.19 -18.99 15.74
C TYR A 423 26.03 -18.50 16.92
N ALA A 424 25.71 -17.32 17.47
CA ALA A 424 26.39 -16.77 18.65
C ALA A 424 26.33 -17.76 19.84
N LEU A 425 25.13 -18.22 20.22
CA LEU A 425 24.94 -19.14 21.34
C LEU A 425 25.62 -20.51 21.10
N SER A 426 25.69 -20.98 19.86
CA SER A 426 26.36 -22.25 19.53
C SER A 426 27.87 -22.23 19.77
N GLN A 427 28.49 -21.05 19.74
CA GLN A 427 29.92 -20.84 19.95
C GLN A 427 30.25 -20.34 21.37
N GLY A 428 29.27 -20.40 22.29
CA GLY A 428 29.42 -19.98 23.68
C GLY A 428 29.28 -18.48 23.95
N ALA A 429 29.01 -17.66 22.92
CA ALA A 429 28.80 -16.23 23.08
C ALA A 429 27.51 -15.92 23.87
N ALA A 430 27.48 -14.78 24.56
CA ALA A 430 26.27 -14.29 25.21
C ALA A 430 25.36 -13.58 24.20
N ALA A 431 24.03 -13.71 24.35
CA ALA A 431 23.09 -12.95 23.53
C ALA A 431 21.94 -12.36 24.35
N PHE A 432 21.56 -11.12 24.07
CA PHE A 432 20.49 -10.43 24.79
C PHE A 432 19.81 -9.34 23.97
N ALA A 433 18.53 -9.12 24.27
CA ALA A 433 17.74 -8.06 23.66
C ALA A 433 17.84 -6.76 24.48
N VAL A 434 17.64 -5.62 23.83
CA VAL A 434 17.61 -4.30 24.47
C VAL A 434 16.42 -3.46 24.04
N ASP A 435 15.95 -2.62 24.96
CA ASP A 435 15.07 -1.50 24.64
C ASP A 435 15.87 -0.20 24.70
N ILE A 436 15.73 0.61 23.66
CA ILE A 436 16.42 1.89 23.51
C ILE A 436 15.40 3.02 23.67
N GLU A 437 15.56 3.83 24.72
CA GLU A 437 14.82 5.06 24.93
C GLU A 437 15.69 6.22 24.44
N SER A 438 15.32 6.85 23.32
CA SER A 438 16.01 8.05 22.81
C SER A 438 15.42 9.29 23.45
N PRO A 439 16.14 10.04 24.31
CA PRO A 439 15.67 11.35 24.75
C PRO A 439 15.77 12.38 23.61
N VAL A 440 14.90 13.38 23.66
CA VAL A 440 14.82 14.53 22.72
C VAL A 440 15.95 15.55 22.98
N HIS A 441 16.81 15.30 23.96
CA HIS A 441 17.92 16.17 24.36
C HIS A 441 19.22 15.38 24.48
N HIS A 442 20.36 16.03 24.20
CA HIS A 442 21.72 15.50 24.13
C HIS A 442 22.27 14.77 25.38
N ASP A 443 21.43 14.49 26.38
CA ASP A 443 21.78 13.72 27.57
C ASP A 443 21.50 12.23 27.35
N GLY A 444 22.49 11.51 26.80
CA GLY A 444 22.67 10.04 26.93
C GLY A 444 21.47 9.11 26.60
N ILE A 445 21.66 8.20 25.65
CA ILE A 445 20.66 7.16 25.36
C ILE A 445 20.54 6.19 26.55
N ARG A 446 19.32 5.97 27.05
CA ARG A 446 19.06 4.99 28.11
C ARG A 446 18.74 3.63 27.48
N VAL A 447 19.58 2.65 27.77
CA VAL A 447 19.42 1.26 27.31
C VAL A 447 18.96 0.41 28.48
N SER A 448 17.86 -0.33 28.30
CA SER A 448 17.43 -1.34 29.27
C SER A 448 17.66 -2.74 28.72
N LEU A 449 18.24 -3.60 29.56
CA LEU A 449 18.71 -4.93 29.21
C LEU A 449 17.64 -5.99 29.54
N HIS A 450 17.37 -6.87 28.59
CA HIS A 450 16.60 -8.11 28.82
C HIS A 450 17.52 -9.25 29.29
N PRO A 451 16.97 -10.37 29.82
CA PRO A 451 17.77 -11.48 30.33
C PRO A 451 18.82 -12.01 29.34
N VAL A 452 20.05 -12.17 29.83
CA VAL A 452 21.17 -12.71 29.07
C VAL A 452 20.99 -14.21 28.84
N GLN A 453 21.17 -14.64 27.60
CA GLN A 453 21.07 -16.04 27.19
C GLN A 453 22.47 -16.61 26.95
N ARG A 454 22.74 -17.80 27.50
CA ARG A 454 23.93 -18.64 27.25
C ARG A 454 23.52 -20.11 27.21
N ARG A 455 24.12 -20.91 26.32
CA ARG A 455 23.84 -22.36 26.18
C ARG A 455 24.80 -23.25 26.95
N TYR A 456 26.03 -22.80 27.15
CA TYR A 456 27.08 -23.56 27.82
C TYR A 456 27.74 -22.69 28.89
N GLU A 457 27.75 -23.15 30.14
CA GLU A 457 28.70 -22.71 31.15
C GLU A 457 29.95 -23.58 30.94
N ALA A 458 30.94 -23.10 30.20
CA ALA A 458 32.16 -23.86 30.00
C ALA A 458 32.97 -23.88 31.31
N GLU A 459 33.28 -25.07 31.83
CA GLU A 459 34.32 -25.28 32.84
C GLU A 459 35.67 -24.86 32.23
N PHE A 460 36.33 -23.91 32.88
CA PHE A 460 37.51 -23.23 32.37
C PHE A 460 38.74 -24.15 32.45
N MET A 461 39.39 -24.43 31.32
CA MET A 461 40.78 -24.91 31.29
C MET A 461 41.68 -23.70 31.01
N GLU A 462 42.38 -23.20 32.04
CA GLU A 462 43.37 -22.13 31.88
C GLU A 462 44.47 -22.58 30.90
N GLY A 463 44.63 -21.90 29.76
CA GLY A 463 45.85 -22.06 28.94
C GLY A 463 45.77 -21.89 27.43
N GLU A 464 44.60 -21.76 26.79
CA GLU A 464 44.57 -21.49 25.34
C GLU A 464 44.74 -19.99 25.02
N PRO A 465 45.56 -19.62 24.01
CA PRO A 465 45.74 -18.23 23.61
C PRO A 465 44.42 -17.68 23.05
N MET A 466 43.78 -16.76 23.78
CA MET A 466 42.55 -16.09 23.33
C MET A 466 42.85 -15.16 22.15
N GLY A 467 42.18 -15.39 21.02
CA GLY A 467 42.13 -14.41 19.92
C GLY A 467 41.29 -13.19 20.31
N ASP A 468 41.37 -12.12 19.51
CA ASP A 468 40.61 -10.88 19.73
C ASP A 468 39.09 -11.17 19.85
N ALA A 469 38.47 -10.68 20.92
CA ALA A 469 37.03 -10.79 21.13
C ALA A 469 36.29 -9.69 20.34
N TYR A 470 35.30 -10.09 19.53
CA TYR A 470 34.42 -9.17 18.80
C TYR A 470 32.98 -9.31 19.27
N ASN A 471 32.31 -8.17 19.40
CA ASN A 471 30.91 -8.04 19.82
C ASN A 471 30.08 -7.48 18.65
N LEU A 472 28.82 -7.88 18.52
CA LEU A 472 27.94 -7.43 17.46
C LEU A 472 26.67 -6.80 18.04
N PHE A 473 26.38 -5.57 17.62
CA PHE A 473 25.13 -4.88 17.91
C PHE A 473 24.29 -4.74 16.64
N ALA A 474 23.03 -5.20 16.67
CA ALA A 474 22.12 -5.12 15.54
C ALA A 474 20.86 -4.29 15.87
N PHE A 475 20.46 -3.39 14.96
CA PHE A 475 19.21 -2.63 15.07
C PHE A 475 18.61 -2.36 13.68
N PRO A 476 17.27 -2.23 13.56
CA PRO A 476 16.65 -1.91 12.29
C PRO A 476 16.69 -0.39 12.05
N SER A 477 16.95 0.06 10.81
CA SER A 477 16.82 1.50 10.51
C SER A 477 15.35 1.96 10.48
N GLU A 478 14.42 1.07 10.13
CA GLU A 478 12.97 1.26 10.26
C GLU A 478 12.32 -0.05 10.72
N CYS A 479 11.58 -0.01 11.83
CA CYS A 479 10.88 -1.17 12.38
C CYS A 479 9.74 -1.61 11.44
N ASN A 480 9.74 -2.89 11.04
CA ASN A 480 8.70 -3.44 10.16
C ASN A 480 7.32 -3.56 10.84
N PHE A 481 7.27 -3.44 12.17
CA PHE A 481 6.04 -3.43 12.96
C PHE A 481 5.51 -2.01 13.16
N SER A 482 6.21 -1.15 13.91
CA SER A 482 5.70 0.16 14.30
C SER A 482 6.00 1.29 13.31
N GLY A 483 6.89 1.06 12.34
CA GLY A 483 7.42 2.14 11.50
C GLY A 483 8.38 3.08 12.22
N PHE A 484 8.74 2.79 13.48
CA PHE A 484 9.70 3.58 14.24
C PHE A 484 11.08 3.53 13.59
N ARG A 485 11.73 4.69 13.47
CA ARG A 485 13.08 4.83 12.93
C ARG A 485 14.07 5.06 14.06
N PHE A 486 15.13 4.27 14.07
CA PHE A 486 16.21 4.43 15.03
C PHE A 486 17.20 5.48 14.52
N SER A 487 17.71 6.32 15.44
CA SER A 487 18.77 7.25 15.11
C SER A 487 20.03 6.50 14.66
N LEU A 488 20.60 6.89 13.52
CA LEU A 488 21.86 6.32 13.04
C LEU A 488 23.06 6.76 13.89
N GLU A 489 22.89 7.74 14.78
CA GLU A 489 23.90 8.10 15.78
C GLU A 489 24.26 6.94 16.72
N LEU A 490 23.37 5.95 16.86
CA LEU A 490 23.66 4.71 17.57
C LEU A 490 24.94 4.03 17.08
N VAL A 491 25.27 4.16 15.79
CA VAL A 491 26.51 3.61 15.23
C VAL A 491 27.73 4.19 15.94
N LYS A 492 27.77 5.52 16.09
CA LYS A 492 28.86 6.23 16.77
C LYS A 492 28.83 5.94 18.26
N LEU A 493 27.65 6.01 18.88
CA LEU A 493 27.51 5.79 20.32
C LEU A 493 28.05 4.41 20.75
N ILE A 494 27.71 3.35 20.03
CA ILE A 494 28.15 1.99 20.36
C ILE A 494 29.65 1.80 20.10
N LYS A 495 30.19 2.40 19.04
CA LYS A 495 31.63 2.30 18.70
C LYS A 495 32.50 3.15 19.63
N ASP A 496 32.01 4.32 20.06
CA ASP A 496 32.78 5.30 20.85
C ASP A 496 32.62 5.14 22.38
N ASN A 497 31.48 4.64 22.86
CA ASN A 497 31.15 4.56 24.31
C ASN A 497 30.98 3.12 24.81
N SER A 498 31.83 2.20 24.37
CA SER A 498 31.81 0.79 24.83
C SER A 498 31.86 0.64 26.36
N GLU A 499 32.47 1.60 27.08
CA GLU A 499 32.62 1.58 28.54
C GLU A 499 31.38 2.07 29.32
N ARG A 500 30.49 2.89 28.73
CA ARG A 500 29.38 3.54 29.45
C ARG A 500 28.02 2.85 29.34
N ILE A 501 27.81 2.00 28.32
CA ILE A 501 26.51 1.37 28.04
C ILE A 501 26.11 0.35 29.12
N SER A 502 27.09 -0.13 29.89
CA SER A 502 26.88 -1.12 30.94
C SER A 502 27.35 -0.56 32.27
N GLY A 503 26.45 -0.25 33.18
CA GLY A 503 26.77 0.23 34.54
C GLY A 503 27.59 -0.78 35.35
N GLY A 504 28.89 -0.89 35.09
CA GLY A 504 29.87 -1.65 35.87
C GLY A 504 29.89 -3.17 35.65
N SER A 505 29.22 -3.73 34.65
CA SER A 505 29.19 -5.20 34.42
C SER A 505 30.21 -5.70 33.39
N GLN A 506 30.62 -6.96 33.58
CA GLN A 506 31.67 -7.78 32.92
C GLN A 506 31.63 -7.91 31.37
N PHE A 507 30.83 -7.11 30.64
CA PHE A 507 30.55 -7.23 29.21
C PHE A 507 31.45 -6.36 28.30
N CYS A 508 32.56 -5.82 28.83
CA CYS A 508 33.41 -4.84 28.16
C CYS A 508 34.67 -5.40 27.50
N LYS A 509 34.85 -6.72 27.44
CA LYS A 509 35.98 -7.29 26.70
C LYS A 509 35.61 -7.38 25.21
N GLY A 510 36.40 -6.71 24.37
CA GLY A 510 36.32 -6.84 22.91
C GLY A 510 35.73 -5.66 22.14
N SER A 511 35.97 -5.65 20.83
CA SER A 511 35.61 -4.58 19.91
C SER A 511 34.15 -4.69 19.44
N TRP A 512 33.38 -3.62 19.56
CA TRP A 512 31.98 -3.59 19.11
C TRP A 512 31.85 -3.25 17.62
N MET A 513 31.08 -4.07 16.92
CA MET A 513 30.67 -3.86 15.54
C MET A 513 29.17 -3.63 15.44
N VAL A 514 28.75 -2.86 14.44
CA VAL A 514 27.37 -2.43 14.27
C VAL A 514 26.79 -2.92 12.95
N LEU A 515 25.65 -3.60 13.06
CA LEU A 515 24.84 -4.09 11.96
C LEU A 515 23.52 -3.31 11.87
N ILE A 516 23.32 -2.62 10.76
CA ILE A 516 22.05 -1.96 10.42
C ILE A 516 21.22 -2.89 9.55
N ASP A 517 20.09 -3.37 10.08
CA ASP A 517 19.04 -3.99 9.26
C ASP A 517 18.27 -2.88 8.51
N ALA A 518 18.76 -2.54 7.32
CA ALA A 518 18.18 -1.50 6.47
C ALA A 518 17.19 -2.05 5.43
N ALA A 519 16.78 -3.32 5.55
CA ALA A 519 15.95 -4.00 4.56
C ALA A 519 14.63 -3.26 4.28
N LYS A 520 14.02 -2.64 5.31
CA LYS A 520 12.85 -1.77 5.15
C LYS A 520 13.19 -0.29 5.05
N GLY A 521 14.11 0.21 5.88
CA GLY A 521 14.41 1.64 5.97
C GLY A 521 14.96 2.22 4.67
N CYS A 522 15.75 1.45 3.90
CA CYS A 522 16.24 1.88 2.59
C CYS A 522 15.14 2.24 1.59
N ALA A 523 13.89 1.77 1.76
CA ALA A 523 12.80 2.16 0.85
C ALA A 523 12.39 3.64 0.98
N THR A 524 12.74 4.29 2.09
CA THR A 524 12.32 5.67 2.40
C THR A 524 13.47 6.56 2.84
N GLN A 525 14.47 6.02 3.53
CA GLN A 525 15.62 6.74 4.05
C GLN A 525 16.83 5.78 4.13
N PRO A 526 17.64 5.67 3.06
CA PRO A 526 18.85 4.86 3.11
C PRO A 526 19.85 5.42 4.14
N PRO A 527 20.63 4.56 4.82
CA PRO A 527 21.71 5.01 5.71
C PRO A 527 22.78 5.79 4.93
N ASP A 528 23.29 6.87 5.53
CA ASP A 528 24.40 7.66 4.98
C ASP A 528 25.72 7.19 5.62
N LEU A 529 26.41 6.26 4.95
CA LEU A 529 27.62 5.62 5.46
C LEU A 529 28.84 6.52 5.49
N SER A 530 28.81 7.66 4.80
CA SER A 530 29.82 8.71 4.93
C SER A 530 29.74 9.42 6.30
N LYS A 531 28.53 9.51 6.88
CA LYS A 531 28.29 10.17 8.17
C LYS A 531 28.28 9.20 9.34
N TYR A 532 27.77 7.99 9.12
CA TYR A 532 27.59 6.94 10.13
C TYR A 532 28.25 5.65 9.64
N PRO A 533 29.56 5.45 9.90
CA PRO A 533 30.32 4.34 9.34
C PRO A 533 30.03 3.02 10.06
N ALA A 534 28.90 2.41 9.73
CA ALA A 534 28.48 1.10 10.24
C ALA A 534 29.26 -0.03 9.57
N ASP A 535 29.55 -1.09 10.33
CA ASP A 535 30.38 -2.20 9.86
C ASP A 535 29.62 -3.08 8.83
N PHE A 536 28.31 -3.24 9.04
CA PHE A 536 27.44 -4.04 8.18
C PHE A 536 26.09 -3.34 7.91
N VAL A 537 25.65 -3.31 6.65
CA VAL A 537 24.30 -2.84 6.27
C VAL A 537 23.63 -3.84 5.34
N VAL A 538 22.39 -4.21 5.67
CA VAL A 538 21.62 -5.18 4.88
C VAL A 538 20.50 -4.51 4.09
N ILE A 539 20.37 -4.86 2.80
CA ILE A 539 19.42 -4.25 1.86
C ILE A 539 18.52 -5.32 1.22
N SER A 540 17.26 -4.93 0.94
CA SER A 540 16.26 -5.77 0.27
C SER A 540 15.62 -5.06 -0.92
N PHE A 541 16.00 -5.43 -2.15
CA PHE A 541 15.61 -4.67 -3.35
C PHE A 541 14.12 -4.72 -3.70
N TYR A 542 13.44 -5.85 -3.48
CA TYR A 542 12.00 -5.93 -3.72
C TYR A 542 11.17 -5.09 -2.75
N LYS A 543 11.74 -4.63 -1.63
CA LYS A 543 11.09 -3.66 -0.72
C LYS A 543 11.27 -2.22 -1.21
N LEU A 544 12.29 -1.96 -2.02
CA LEU A 544 12.60 -0.65 -2.61
C LEU A 544 11.76 -0.37 -3.85
N PHE A 545 11.71 -1.33 -4.80
CA PHE A 545 11.04 -1.15 -6.10
C PHE A 545 10.40 -2.43 -6.66
N GLY A 546 10.16 -3.46 -5.83
CA GLY A 546 9.26 -4.59 -6.15
C GLY A 546 9.84 -5.73 -6.98
N TYR A 547 10.77 -5.46 -7.91
CA TYR A 547 11.45 -6.48 -8.70
C TYR A 547 12.95 -6.15 -8.85
N PRO A 548 13.89 -7.11 -8.73
CA PRO A 548 13.67 -8.55 -8.58
C PRO A 548 13.36 -9.00 -7.14
N THR A 549 12.55 -10.05 -7.03
CA THR A 549 12.33 -10.77 -5.76
C THR A 549 13.46 -11.78 -5.51
N GLY A 550 13.82 -11.99 -4.25
CA GLY A 550 14.86 -12.98 -3.88
C GLY A 550 16.30 -12.49 -4.05
N LEU A 551 16.51 -11.21 -4.30
CA LEU A 551 17.83 -10.57 -4.32
C LEU A 551 17.95 -9.57 -3.16
N GLY A 552 19.10 -9.55 -2.51
CA GLY A 552 19.48 -8.63 -1.44
C GLY A 552 20.97 -8.33 -1.50
N ALA A 553 21.44 -7.47 -0.61
CA ALA A 553 22.86 -7.14 -0.53
C ALA A 553 23.31 -6.96 0.92
N LEU A 554 24.57 -7.31 1.15
CA LEU A 554 25.34 -6.94 2.33
C LEU A 554 26.38 -5.90 1.90
N ILE A 555 26.25 -4.68 2.42
CA ILE A 555 27.32 -3.68 2.36
C ILE A 555 28.18 -3.91 3.60
N VAL A 556 29.48 -4.10 3.39
CA VAL A 556 30.44 -4.41 4.47
C VAL A 556 31.63 -3.45 4.40
N GLN A 557 32.04 -2.93 5.55
CA GLN A 557 33.26 -2.13 5.67
C GLN A 557 34.49 -3.03 5.47
N ASN A 558 35.51 -2.56 4.76
CA ASN A 558 36.67 -3.38 4.41
C ASN A 558 37.37 -4.02 5.62
N ASP A 559 37.48 -3.32 6.75
CA ASP A 559 38.11 -3.86 7.96
C ASP A 559 37.21 -4.89 8.65
N ALA A 560 35.90 -4.70 8.63
CA ALA A 560 34.93 -5.68 9.11
C ALA A 560 34.90 -6.95 8.23
N ALA A 561 35.12 -6.81 6.92
CA ALA A 561 35.19 -7.95 6.01
C ALA A 561 36.37 -8.89 6.33
N LYS A 562 37.51 -8.35 6.83
CA LYS A 562 38.71 -9.13 7.16
C LYS A 562 38.52 -10.08 8.34
N ILE A 563 37.60 -9.75 9.25
CA ILE A 563 37.35 -10.58 10.43
C ILE A 563 36.34 -11.71 10.17
N LEU A 564 35.56 -11.61 9.09
CA LEU A 564 34.56 -12.61 8.73
C LEU A 564 35.26 -13.88 8.23
N LYS A 565 35.01 -15.01 8.90
CA LYS A 565 35.58 -16.33 8.61
C LYS A 565 34.49 -17.27 8.10
N LYS A 566 34.39 -17.40 6.76
CA LYS A 566 33.50 -18.38 6.14
C LYS A 566 34.16 -19.76 6.13
N ASN A 567 33.47 -20.79 6.60
CA ASN A 567 33.98 -22.18 6.55
C ASN A 567 33.63 -22.89 5.25
N TYR A 568 32.39 -22.69 4.76
CA TYR A 568 31.91 -23.27 3.51
C TYR A 568 32.54 -22.62 2.28
N PHE A 569 32.80 -23.41 1.25
CA PHE A 569 33.26 -22.94 -0.05
C PHE A 569 32.48 -23.59 -1.19
N SER A 570 32.34 -22.87 -2.30
CA SER A 570 31.71 -23.29 -3.54
C SER A 570 32.57 -22.86 -4.75
N GLY A 571 32.25 -23.37 -5.95
CA GLY A 571 33.06 -23.11 -7.16
C GLY A 571 33.28 -21.61 -7.50
N GLY A 572 32.36 -20.72 -7.11
CA GLY A 572 32.52 -19.28 -7.26
C GLY A 572 33.53 -18.65 -6.28
N THR A 573 33.71 -19.26 -5.10
CA THR A 573 34.50 -18.73 -3.98
C THR A 573 35.94 -19.23 -3.94
N VAL A 574 36.26 -20.29 -4.70
CA VAL A 574 37.60 -20.90 -4.74
C VAL A 574 38.29 -20.66 -6.06
N ALA A 575 39.60 -20.49 -5.99
CA ALA A 575 40.48 -20.49 -7.15
C ALA A 575 40.94 -21.92 -7.50
N ALA A 576 41.12 -22.77 -6.49
CA ALA A 576 41.45 -24.19 -6.66
C ALA A 576 41.04 -25.00 -5.41
N SER A 577 40.64 -26.25 -5.60
CA SER A 577 40.43 -27.23 -4.53
C SER A 577 40.80 -28.62 -5.04
N PHE A 578 41.36 -29.47 -4.18
CA PHE A 578 41.65 -30.87 -4.53
C PHE A 578 40.55 -31.78 -3.96
N ALA A 579 40.23 -32.85 -4.69
CA ALA A 579 39.11 -33.73 -4.33
C ALA A 579 39.50 -34.79 -3.30
N ASP A 580 40.78 -35.19 -3.29
CA ASP A 580 41.37 -36.27 -2.52
C ASP A 580 42.34 -35.78 -1.42
N VAL A 581 42.59 -34.47 -1.36
CA VAL A 581 43.45 -33.83 -0.36
C VAL A 581 42.72 -32.62 0.21
N ASP A 582 42.86 -32.40 1.52
CA ASP A 582 42.34 -31.20 2.22
C ASP A 582 43.16 -29.96 1.83
N PHE A 583 42.94 -29.50 0.59
CA PHE A 583 43.57 -28.32 0.01
C PHE A 583 42.50 -27.44 -0.65
N VAL A 584 42.40 -26.20 -0.20
CA VAL A 584 41.48 -25.20 -0.73
C VAL A 584 42.20 -23.85 -0.82
N LYS A 585 42.30 -23.30 -2.04
CA LYS A 585 42.73 -21.93 -2.28
C LYS A 585 41.52 -21.06 -2.59
N ARG A 586 41.19 -20.13 -1.68
CA ARG A 586 40.09 -19.18 -1.85
C ARG A 586 40.49 -17.99 -2.72
N ARG A 587 39.49 -17.33 -3.32
CA ARG A 587 39.70 -16.07 -4.04
C ARG A 587 39.99 -14.93 -3.06
N GLU A 588 40.69 -13.90 -3.53
CA GLU A 588 41.21 -12.82 -2.69
C GLU A 588 40.24 -11.64 -2.52
N SER A 589 39.32 -11.42 -3.48
CA SER A 589 38.36 -10.33 -3.38
C SER A 589 37.23 -10.67 -2.39
N VAL A 590 36.76 -9.67 -1.64
CA VAL A 590 35.72 -9.84 -0.62
C VAL A 590 34.41 -10.31 -1.26
N GLU A 591 34.05 -9.73 -2.40
CA GLU A 591 32.82 -10.09 -3.12
C GLU A 591 32.82 -11.56 -3.54
N GLU A 592 33.89 -12.03 -4.16
CA GLU A 592 33.99 -13.42 -4.62
C GLU A 592 34.10 -14.42 -3.45
N LEU A 593 34.68 -14.01 -2.31
CA LEU A 593 34.78 -14.87 -1.13
C LEU A 593 33.41 -15.21 -0.54
N PHE A 594 32.47 -14.26 -0.61
CA PHE A 594 31.18 -14.36 0.08
C PHE A 594 29.99 -14.66 -0.84
N GLU A 595 30.12 -14.45 -2.15
CA GLU A 595 29.10 -14.79 -3.15
C GLU A 595 29.18 -16.27 -3.56
N ASP A 596 28.25 -17.09 -3.04
CA ASP A 596 28.24 -18.53 -3.34
C ASP A 596 27.77 -18.85 -4.76
N GLY A 597 28.54 -19.71 -5.43
CA GLY A 597 28.23 -20.20 -6.77
C GLY A 597 28.18 -19.09 -7.81
N THR A 598 27.32 -19.28 -8.82
CA THR A 598 27.07 -18.23 -9.82
C THR A 598 26.00 -17.27 -9.30
N ILE A 599 26.36 -15.99 -9.18
CA ILE A 599 25.44 -14.93 -8.79
C ILE A 599 24.25 -14.82 -9.74
N SER A 600 23.12 -14.32 -9.24
CA SER A 600 21.90 -14.09 -10.05
C SER A 600 22.07 -12.86 -10.95
N PHE A 601 23.00 -12.94 -11.91
CA PHE A 601 23.48 -11.80 -12.71
C PHE A 601 22.38 -11.12 -13.53
N LEU A 602 21.38 -11.85 -14.02
CA LEU A 602 20.22 -11.26 -14.71
C LEU A 602 19.32 -10.45 -13.75
N SER A 603 19.15 -10.94 -12.52
CA SER A 603 18.41 -10.21 -11.49
C SER A 603 19.18 -8.96 -11.06
N ILE A 604 20.50 -9.08 -10.90
CA ILE A 604 21.39 -7.96 -10.58
C ILE A 604 21.32 -6.91 -11.69
N ALA A 605 21.44 -7.29 -12.96
CA ALA A 605 21.27 -6.37 -14.09
C ALA A 605 19.89 -5.68 -14.09
N SER A 606 18.83 -6.45 -13.82
CA SER A 606 17.47 -5.93 -13.76
C SER A 606 17.28 -4.85 -12.67
N MET A 607 18.02 -4.92 -11.57
CA MET A 607 17.88 -4.00 -10.45
C MET A 607 18.31 -2.57 -10.78
N CYS A 608 19.26 -2.40 -11.72
CA CYS A 608 19.73 -1.10 -12.18
C CYS A 608 18.55 -0.27 -12.75
N HIS A 609 17.58 -0.95 -13.37
CA HIS A 609 16.35 -0.30 -13.85
C HIS A 609 15.42 0.12 -12.71
N GLY A 610 15.38 -0.63 -11.60
CA GLY A 610 14.64 -0.26 -10.40
C GLY A 610 15.20 0.98 -9.70
N PHE A 611 16.52 1.18 -9.72
CA PHE A 611 17.12 2.40 -9.18
C PHE A 611 16.80 3.66 -9.98
N LYS A 612 16.48 3.55 -11.28
CA LYS A 612 16.12 4.72 -12.12
C LYS A 612 14.89 5.47 -11.59
N ILE A 613 13.85 4.77 -11.12
CA ILE A 613 12.66 5.42 -10.55
C ILE A 613 12.95 6.02 -9.16
N LEU A 614 13.79 5.36 -8.35
CA LEU A 614 14.19 5.92 -7.06
C LEU A 614 15.07 7.16 -7.21
N ASN A 615 15.98 7.18 -8.18
CA ASN A 615 16.86 8.31 -8.45
C ASN A 615 16.08 9.51 -9.02
N SER A 616 15.03 9.27 -9.83
CA SER A 616 14.19 10.36 -10.33
C SER A 616 13.31 10.99 -9.25
N LEU A 617 12.86 10.18 -8.28
CA LEU A 617 12.06 10.64 -7.15
C LEU A 617 12.91 11.18 -5.98
N THR A 618 14.11 10.66 -5.79
CA THR A 618 14.99 10.85 -4.63
C THR A 618 14.40 10.39 -3.29
N ALA A 619 15.26 9.84 -2.40
CA ALA A 619 14.83 9.32 -1.10
C ALA A 619 14.12 10.37 -0.22
N PRO A 620 14.56 11.65 -0.13
CA PRO A 620 13.87 12.67 0.66
C PRO A 620 12.43 12.97 0.21
N ARG A 621 12.11 12.87 -1.09
CA ARG A 621 10.71 13.09 -1.54
C ARG A 621 9.84 11.90 -1.20
N ILE A 622 10.35 10.68 -1.40
CA ILE A 622 9.67 9.44 -1.02
C ILE A 622 9.37 9.44 0.48
N CYS A 623 10.34 9.83 1.31
CA CYS A 623 10.17 9.96 2.74
C CYS A 623 9.03 10.94 3.10
N ARG A 624 9.08 12.18 2.59
CA ARG A 624 8.06 13.20 2.92
C ARG A 624 6.66 12.79 2.45
N HIS A 625 6.55 12.19 1.27
CA HIS A 625 5.28 11.71 0.72
C HIS A 625 4.67 10.58 1.54
N THR A 626 5.45 9.54 1.80
CA THR A 626 4.95 8.39 2.58
C THR A 626 4.66 8.77 4.03
N ALA A 627 5.44 9.68 4.61
CA ALA A 627 5.18 10.22 5.94
C ALA A 627 3.89 11.06 5.99
N SER A 628 3.60 11.89 4.98
CA SER A 628 2.38 12.71 4.96
C SER A 628 1.11 11.86 4.88
N LEU A 629 1.12 10.79 4.07
CA LEU A 629 0.02 9.82 4.00
C LEU A 629 -0.15 9.07 5.33
N THR A 630 0.96 8.63 5.93
CA THR A 630 0.95 7.94 7.23
C THR A 630 0.38 8.84 8.32
N MET A 631 0.82 10.11 8.39
CA MET A 631 0.33 11.11 9.34
C MET A 631 -1.16 11.42 9.13
N TYR A 632 -1.61 11.51 7.88
CA TYR A 632 -3.03 11.70 7.57
C TYR A 632 -3.87 10.54 8.13
N VAL A 633 -3.51 9.30 7.81
CA VAL A 633 -4.24 8.12 8.30
C VAL A 633 -4.18 8.01 9.82
N GLU A 634 -3.02 8.27 10.43
CA GLU A 634 -2.86 8.31 11.88
C GLU A 634 -3.84 9.31 12.53
N LYS A 635 -3.85 10.56 12.05
CA LYS A 635 -4.75 11.62 12.56
C LYS A 635 -6.21 11.23 12.42
N MET A 636 -6.60 10.67 11.27
CA MET A 636 -7.98 10.26 11.01
C MET A 636 -8.40 9.09 11.91
N LEU A 637 -7.58 8.05 12.04
CA LEU A 637 -7.87 6.91 12.92
C LEU A 637 -7.96 7.31 14.39
N LEU A 638 -7.09 8.22 14.85
CA LEU A 638 -7.14 8.76 16.22
C LEU A 638 -8.36 9.63 16.48
N ALA A 639 -8.99 10.20 15.45
CA ALA A 639 -10.20 11.00 15.56
C ALA A 639 -11.48 10.15 15.63
N LEU A 640 -11.46 8.91 15.12
CA LEU A 640 -12.66 8.06 15.07
C LEU A 640 -13.16 7.66 16.47
N ARG A 641 -14.46 7.85 16.68
CA ARG A 641 -15.19 7.48 17.91
C ARG A 641 -16.45 6.71 17.55
N HIS A 642 -16.80 5.73 18.39
CA HIS A 642 -18.12 5.10 18.38
C HIS A 642 -19.17 6.10 18.89
N GLU A 643 -20.45 5.79 18.66
CA GLU A 643 -21.58 6.58 19.18
C GLU A 643 -21.53 6.82 20.71
N ASN A 644 -21.00 5.87 21.47
CA ASN A 644 -20.84 5.97 22.92
C ASN A 644 -19.61 6.78 23.36
N GLY A 645 -18.91 7.43 22.42
CA GLY A 645 -17.69 8.20 22.67
C GLY A 645 -16.43 7.36 22.83
N ALA A 646 -16.50 6.02 22.78
CA ALA A 646 -15.33 5.16 22.88
C ALA A 646 -14.43 5.29 21.64
N LYS A 647 -13.10 5.17 21.83
CA LYS A 647 -12.13 5.17 20.73
C LYS A 647 -12.26 3.90 19.89
N VAL A 648 -12.31 4.05 18.58
CA VAL A 648 -12.43 2.94 17.63
C VAL A 648 -11.09 2.24 17.41
N CYS A 649 -9.98 2.97 17.51
CA CYS A 649 -8.65 2.49 17.13
C CYS A 649 -7.64 2.64 18.27
N MET A 650 -6.77 1.65 18.44
CA MET A 650 -5.54 1.73 19.23
C MET A 650 -4.34 1.59 18.30
N ILE A 651 -3.51 2.63 18.22
CA ILE A 651 -2.31 2.69 17.38
C ILE A 651 -1.08 2.32 18.22
N TYR A 652 -0.19 1.53 17.63
CA TYR A 652 1.08 1.12 18.25
C TYR A 652 2.23 1.95 17.68
N LYS A 653 2.65 2.97 18.43
CA LYS A 653 3.77 3.86 18.10
C LYS A 653 4.60 4.15 19.35
N SER A 654 5.90 4.40 19.19
CA SER A 654 6.73 4.88 20.29
C SER A 654 6.33 6.32 20.66
N HIS A 655 6.10 6.59 21.94
CA HIS A 655 5.70 7.91 22.47
C HIS A 655 6.90 8.89 22.53
N ALA A 656 7.55 9.15 21.39
CA ALA A 656 8.43 10.32 21.27
C ALA A 656 7.57 11.52 20.84
N SER A 657 7.38 12.43 21.79
CA SER A 657 6.50 13.61 21.74
C SER A 657 6.85 14.58 20.59
N LYS A 658 5.83 15.15 19.92
CA LYS A 658 5.91 16.30 18.98
C LYS A 658 7.19 16.38 18.11
N VAL A 659 7.38 15.48 17.14
CA VAL A 659 8.54 15.56 16.22
C VAL A 659 8.14 15.68 14.74
N LEU A 660 9.02 16.35 13.98
CA LEU A 660 8.91 16.68 12.55
C LEU A 660 8.48 15.48 11.68
N CYS A 661 7.85 15.77 10.53
CA CYS A 661 7.35 14.77 9.57
C CYS A 661 8.42 13.77 9.07
N CYS A 662 9.70 14.01 9.33
CA CYS A 662 10.83 13.23 8.82
C CYS A 662 11.15 11.97 9.64
N GLU A 663 10.67 11.86 10.89
CA GLU A 663 11.01 10.74 11.78
C GLU A 663 9.96 9.61 11.79
N SER A 664 8.75 9.87 11.30
CA SER A 664 7.72 8.84 11.18
C SER A 664 7.93 8.05 9.88
N GLY A 665 8.10 6.73 10.00
CA GLY A 665 8.22 5.83 8.86
C GLY A 665 6.94 5.72 8.03
N SER A 666 7.02 4.92 6.98
CA SER A 666 5.89 4.68 6.04
C SER A 666 4.83 3.69 6.54
N ILE A 667 4.88 3.32 7.82
CA ILE A 667 4.13 2.20 8.40
C ILE A 667 3.27 2.70 9.57
N LEU A 668 2.05 2.18 9.66
CA LEU A 668 1.15 2.35 10.79
C LEU A 668 0.55 1.00 11.20
N SER A 669 0.77 0.61 12.45
CA SER A 669 0.19 -0.61 13.04
C SER A 669 -0.85 -0.27 14.10
N PHE A 670 -1.98 -0.98 14.08
CA PHE A 670 -3.11 -0.72 14.97
C PHE A 670 -4.03 -1.94 15.15
N ASN A 671 -4.87 -1.90 16.18
CA ASN A 671 -6.02 -2.79 16.34
C ASN A 671 -7.29 -1.95 16.55
N LEU A 672 -8.45 -2.54 16.19
CA LEU A 672 -9.75 -1.88 16.30
C LEU A 672 -10.53 -2.41 17.50
N LYS A 673 -11.23 -1.53 18.21
CA LYS A 673 -12.12 -1.85 19.32
C LYS A 673 -13.58 -1.79 18.88
N ARG A 674 -14.42 -2.54 19.59
CA ARG A 674 -15.87 -2.51 19.53
C ARG A 674 -16.42 -1.48 20.53
N PRO A 675 -17.71 -1.11 20.42
CA PRO A 675 -18.35 -0.21 21.37
C PRO A 675 -18.27 -0.69 22.83
N ASP A 676 -18.27 -2.00 23.07
CA ASP A 676 -18.16 -2.62 24.40
C ASP A 676 -16.71 -2.68 24.94
N GLY A 677 -15.73 -2.18 24.17
CA GLY A 677 -14.31 -2.21 24.52
C GLY A 677 -13.57 -3.48 24.12
N SER A 678 -14.26 -4.52 23.64
CA SER A 678 -13.64 -5.74 23.10
C SER A 678 -12.94 -5.49 21.75
N TRP A 679 -12.06 -6.40 21.33
CA TRP A 679 -11.28 -6.22 20.10
C TRP A 679 -11.95 -6.83 18.87
N PHE A 680 -11.90 -6.14 17.73
CA PHE A 680 -12.07 -6.80 16.44
C PHE A 680 -10.82 -7.63 16.12
N GLY A 681 -11.00 -8.87 15.68
CA GLY A 681 -9.88 -9.73 15.29
C GLY A 681 -9.20 -9.18 14.04
N TYR A 682 -7.86 -9.20 13.97
CA TYR A 682 -7.16 -8.64 12.82
C TYR A 682 -7.49 -9.38 11.52
N ARG A 683 -7.79 -10.68 11.55
CA ARG A 683 -8.19 -11.46 10.37
C ARG A 683 -9.62 -11.11 9.92
N GLU A 684 -10.50 -10.74 10.84
CA GLU A 684 -11.80 -10.14 10.50
C GLU A 684 -11.60 -8.86 9.68
N VAL A 685 -10.67 -7.99 10.10
CA VAL A 685 -10.35 -6.75 9.39
C VAL A 685 -9.79 -7.04 7.99
N GLU A 686 -8.84 -7.96 7.86
CA GLU A 686 -8.25 -8.38 6.58
C GLU A 686 -9.29 -8.92 5.59
N LYS A 687 -10.19 -9.79 6.05
CA LYS A 687 -11.25 -10.37 5.21
C LYS A 687 -12.18 -9.28 4.67
N LEU A 688 -12.56 -8.32 5.50
CA LEU A 688 -13.45 -7.21 5.11
C LEU A 688 -12.75 -6.19 4.20
N ALA A 689 -11.47 -5.91 4.46
CA ALA A 689 -10.66 -5.06 3.60
C ALA A 689 -10.54 -5.67 2.20
N SER A 690 -10.26 -6.97 2.13
CA SER A 690 -10.19 -7.71 0.86
C SER A 690 -11.50 -7.64 0.06
N LEU A 691 -12.66 -7.75 0.75
CA LEU A 691 -13.98 -7.59 0.11
C LEU A 691 -14.26 -6.16 -0.37
N SER A 692 -13.55 -5.19 0.20
CA SER A 692 -13.63 -3.76 -0.16
C SER A 692 -12.55 -3.33 -1.15
N GLY A 693 -11.79 -4.27 -1.72
CA GLY A 693 -10.72 -3.96 -2.67
C GLY A 693 -9.47 -3.35 -2.03
N ILE A 694 -9.25 -3.58 -0.74
CA ILE A 694 -8.08 -3.08 0.02
C ILE A 694 -7.22 -4.29 0.42
N GLN A 695 -5.94 -4.26 0.04
CA GLN A 695 -4.95 -5.25 0.42
C GLN A 695 -4.11 -4.71 1.58
N LEU A 696 -4.12 -5.45 2.69
CA LEU A 696 -3.39 -5.12 3.91
C LEU A 696 -2.73 -6.39 4.47
N ARG A 697 -1.86 -6.22 5.46
CA ARG A 697 -1.19 -7.34 6.15
C ARG A 697 -1.54 -7.35 7.62
N THR A 698 -1.65 -8.55 8.20
CA THR A 698 -1.98 -8.75 9.62
C THR A 698 -1.02 -9.73 10.31
N GLY A 699 -1.03 -9.74 11.65
CA GLY A 699 -0.19 -10.60 12.50
C GLY A 699 0.96 -9.84 13.17
N CYS A 700 2.09 -10.52 13.43
CA CYS A 700 3.28 -9.92 14.07
C CYS A 700 4.36 -9.45 13.07
N PHE A 701 4.11 -9.53 11.76
CA PHE A 701 4.99 -9.03 10.68
C PHE A 701 6.45 -9.53 10.71
N CYS A 702 6.71 -10.67 11.34
CA CYS A 702 8.04 -11.22 11.59
C CYS A 702 8.91 -10.39 12.57
N ASN A 703 8.29 -9.61 13.46
CA ASN A 703 8.93 -8.85 14.54
C ASN A 703 8.30 -9.25 15.90
N PRO A 704 8.59 -10.44 16.43
CA PRO A 704 7.92 -10.97 17.62
C PRO A 704 8.21 -10.13 18.87
N GLY A 705 9.43 -9.59 19.02
CA GLY A 705 9.79 -8.71 20.13
C GLY A 705 8.96 -7.42 20.12
N ALA A 706 8.90 -6.74 18.97
CA ALA A 706 8.03 -5.57 18.79
C ALA A 706 6.55 -5.91 19.04
N CYS A 707 6.08 -7.04 18.49
CA CYS A 707 4.71 -7.49 18.65
C CYS A 707 4.35 -7.64 20.14
N ALA A 708 5.18 -8.36 20.90
CA ALA A 708 4.98 -8.56 22.33
C ALA A 708 5.05 -7.24 23.12
N LYS A 709 6.06 -6.40 22.82
CA LYS A 709 6.26 -5.09 23.46
C LYS A 709 5.06 -4.17 23.27
N TYR A 710 4.60 -3.97 22.04
CA TYR A 710 3.52 -3.03 21.74
C TYR A 710 2.13 -3.56 22.13
N LEU A 711 1.92 -4.87 22.11
CA LEU A 711 0.66 -5.48 22.54
C LEU A 711 0.58 -5.71 24.07
N GLY A 712 1.68 -5.50 24.81
CA GLY A 712 1.73 -5.75 26.25
C GLY A 712 1.58 -7.23 26.60
N LEU A 713 2.16 -8.11 25.79
CA LEU A 713 2.17 -9.56 26.01
C LEU A 713 3.37 -9.95 26.87
N SER A 714 3.10 -10.61 27.99
CA SER A 714 4.14 -11.19 28.85
C SER A 714 4.69 -12.50 28.27
N HIS A 715 5.82 -12.98 28.79
CA HIS A 715 6.35 -14.31 28.42
C HIS A 715 5.34 -15.43 28.70
N LEU A 716 4.58 -15.33 29.80
CA LEU A 716 3.52 -16.28 30.14
C LEU A 716 2.36 -16.21 29.14
N ASP A 717 1.97 -15.02 28.70
CA ASP A 717 0.94 -14.86 27.65
C ASP A 717 1.39 -15.53 26.35
N LEU A 718 2.66 -15.37 25.95
CA LEU A 718 3.20 -15.99 24.73
C LEU A 718 3.23 -17.51 24.82
N LEU A 719 3.64 -18.08 25.96
CA LEU A 719 3.60 -19.53 26.20
C LEU A 719 2.16 -20.06 26.19
N SER A 720 1.24 -19.38 26.88
CA SER A 720 -0.17 -19.75 26.89
C SER A 720 -0.80 -19.70 25.50
N ASN A 721 -0.43 -18.70 24.68
CA ASN A 721 -0.85 -18.62 23.29
C ASN A 721 -0.35 -19.84 22.49
N LEU A 722 0.92 -20.23 22.64
CA LEU A 722 1.47 -21.41 21.96
C LEU A 722 0.80 -22.71 22.42
N GLU A 723 0.55 -22.87 23.72
CA GLU A 723 -0.18 -24.01 24.29
C GLU A 723 -1.64 -24.07 23.80
N ALA A 724 -2.25 -22.92 23.55
CA ALA A 724 -3.56 -22.81 22.89
C ALA A 724 -3.51 -23.10 21.38
N GLY A 725 -2.34 -23.47 20.85
CA GLY A 725 -2.11 -23.78 19.44
C GLY A 725 -1.93 -22.55 18.55
N HIS A 726 -1.59 -21.38 19.12
CA HIS A 726 -1.48 -20.15 18.36
C HIS A 726 -0.29 -20.16 17.40
N VAL A 727 -0.54 -19.87 16.14
CA VAL A 727 0.49 -19.57 15.14
C VAL A 727 0.12 -18.29 14.40
N CYS A 728 1.12 -17.54 13.89
CA CYS A 728 0.93 -16.23 13.25
C CYS A 728 -0.08 -16.19 12.07
N TRP A 729 -0.59 -17.33 11.61
CA TRP A 729 -1.51 -17.47 10.48
C TRP A 729 -2.79 -18.27 10.82
N ASP A 730 -3.10 -18.48 12.09
CA ASP A 730 -4.35 -19.14 12.48
C ASP A 730 -5.57 -18.18 12.53
N ASP A 731 -6.71 -18.67 13.01
CA ASP A 731 -7.93 -17.88 13.24
C ASP A 731 -8.07 -17.41 14.70
N ASN A 732 -7.01 -17.53 15.53
CA ASN A 732 -7.03 -17.20 16.96
C ASN A 732 -6.48 -15.78 17.19
N ASP A 733 -7.22 -14.78 16.71
CA ASP A 733 -6.79 -13.37 16.75
C ASP A 733 -6.78 -12.76 18.17
N ILE A 734 -7.55 -13.33 19.10
CA ILE A 734 -7.75 -12.81 20.46
C ILE A 734 -7.75 -13.97 21.44
N ILE A 735 -6.79 -13.97 22.38
CA ILE A 735 -6.66 -14.99 23.42
C ILE A 735 -6.72 -14.30 24.77
N GLN A 736 -7.57 -14.79 25.68
CA GLN A 736 -7.81 -14.20 27.01
C GLN A 736 -8.14 -12.69 26.97
N GLY A 737 -8.80 -12.23 25.90
CA GLY A 737 -9.18 -10.82 25.73
C GLY A 737 -8.06 -9.89 25.24
N LYS A 738 -6.86 -10.41 24.97
CA LYS A 738 -5.75 -9.65 24.36
C LYS A 738 -5.58 -10.03 22.88
N PRO A 739 -5.28 -9.06 21.99
CA PRO A 739 -4.90 -9.35 20.62
C PRO A 739 -3.57 -10.11 20.57
N THR A 740 -3.46 -11.08 19.66
CA THR A 740 -2.21 -11.84 19.43
C THR A 740 -1.35 -11.24 18.30
N GLY A 741 -1.87 -10.24 17.60
CA GLY A 741 -1.22 -9.55 16.48
C GLY A 741 -1.96 -8.26 16.12
N ALA A 742 -1.44 -7.55 15.11
CA ALA A 742 -1.95 -6.25 14.69
C ALA A 742 -2.36 -6.21 13.21
N VAL A 743 -3.02 -5.13 12.81
CA VAL A 743 -3.24 -4.76 11.40
C VAL A 743 -2.19 -3.72 11.02
N ARG A 744 -1.51 -3.90 9.87
CA ARG A 744 -0.53 -2.94 9.36
C ARG A 744 -0.96 -2.36 8.03
N VAL A 745 -0.89 -1.04 7.96
CA VAL A 745 -0.93 -0.25 6.73
C VAL A 745 0.47 0.29 6.47
N SER A 746 0.92 0.19 5.23
CA SER A 746 2.22 0.70 4.81
C SER A 746 2.12 1.31 3.43
N PHE A 747 2.67 2.52 3.27
CA PHE A 747 2.59 3.31 2.05
C PHE A 747 3.88 3.22 1.23
N GLY A 748 3.73 3.16 -0.09
CA GLY A 748 4.84 3.23 -1.04
C GLY A 748 4.91 4.60 -1.70
N TYR A 749 5.98 4.85 -2.45
CA TYR A 749 6.14 6.12 -3.17
C TYR A 749 5.05 6.37 -4.23
N MET A 750 4.28 5.34 -4.60
CA MET A 750 3.17 5.40 -5.55
C MET A 750 1.78 5.41 -4.90
N SER A 751 1.68 5.24 -3.57
CA SER A 751 0.37 5.35 -2.90
C SER A 751 -0.15 6.78 -3.00
N THR A 752 -1.46 6.97 -3.14
CA THR A 752 -2.06 8.33 -3.24
C THR A 752 -2.87 8.73 -2.01
N TYR A 753 -3.29 9.98 -1.98
CA TYR A 753 -4.25 10.46 -0.99
C TYR A 753 -5.59 9.70 -1.08
N GLU A 754 -6.05 9.38 -2.29
CA GLU A 754 -7.29 8.63 -2.51
C GLU A 754 -7.21 7.22 -1.94
N ASP A 755 -6.05 6.56 -2.02
CA ASP A 755 -5.81 5.26 -1.38
C ASP A 755 -5.97 5.37 0.14
N ALA A 756 -5.33 6.37 0.74
CA ALA A 756 -5.44 6.64 2.18
C ALA A 756 -6.88 6.99 2.60
N LYS A 757 -7.58 7.82 1.82
CA LYS A 757 -8.97 8.20 2.07
C LYS A 757 -9.92 7.00 1.94
N LYS A 758 -9.80 6.18 0.89
CA LYS A 758 -10.60 4.96 0.71
C LYS A 758 -10.44 4.01 1.89
N PHE A 759 -9.22 3.90 2.41
CA PHE A 759 -8.96 3.11 3.61
C PHE A 759 -9.67 3.67 4.85
N ILE A 760 -9.63 4.98 5.09
CA ILE A 760 -10.37 5.61 6.21
C ILE A 760 -11.88 5.46 6.04
N ASP A 761 -12.41 5.63 4.82
CA ASP A 761 -13.83 5.43 4.51
C ASP A 761 -14.24 3.98 4.79
N PHE A 762 -13.41 3.01 4.44
CA PHE A 762 -13.63 1.60 4.75
C PHE A 762 -13.70 1.34 6.25
N ILE A 763 -12.76 1.89 7.03
CA ILE A 763 -12.76 1.72 8.49
C ILE A 763 -14.03 2.35 9.09
N THR A 764 -14.36 3.55 8.64
CA THR A 764 -15.53 4.30 9.10
C THR A 764 -16.83 3.53 8.82
N ARG A 765 -17.00 3.00 7.60
CA ARG A 765 -18.22 2.26 7.23
C ARG A 765 -18.32 0.88 7.88
N SER A 766 -17.20 0.21 8.12
CA SER A 766 -17.19 -1.22 8.50
C SER A 766 -17.06 -1.46 10.00
N PHE A 767 -16.50 -0.51 10.76
CA PHE A 767 -16.17 -0.70 12.18
C PHE A 767 -16.66 0.40 13.11
N VAL A 768 -17.12 1.55 12.59
CA VAL A 768 -17.69 2.62 13.42
C VAL A 768 -19.19 2.42 13.54
N SER A 769 -19.70 2.34 14.77
CA SER A 769 -21.14 2.36 15.05
C SER A 769 -21.66 3.79 14.86
N SER A 770 -22.50 3.98 13.85
CA SER A 770 -23.22 5.23 13.59
C SER A 770 -24.62 5.16 14.20
N PRO A 771 -25.23 6.30 14.58
CA PRO A 771 -26.62 6.33 15.02
C PRO A 771 -27.49 5.80 13.88
N ASN A 772 -28.11 4.65 14.08
CA ASN A 772 -29.14 4.18 13.17
C ASN A 772 -30.22 5.28 13.06
N LYS A 773 -30.45 5.82 11.86
CA LYS A 773 -31.70 6.51 11.50
C LYS A 773 -32.93 5.56 11.51
N SER A 774 -32.89 4.54 12.35
CA SER A 774 -33.92 3.52 12.55
C SER A 774 -33.98 3.02 14.00
N ALA A 775 -33.36 3.71 14.95
CA ALA A 775 -33.48 3.41 16.37
C ALA A 775 -33.83 4.67 17.18
N ASN A 776 -34.92 5.35 16.80
CA ASN A 776 -35.67 6.12 17.79
C ASN A 776 -36.78 5.20 18.31
N GLY A 777 -36.70 4.87 19.58
CA GLY A 777 -37.82 4.29 20.31
C GLY A 777 -39.02 5.22 20.18
N ASN A 778 -39.99 4.79 19.39
CA ASN A 778 -41.38 5.11 19.63
C ASN A 778 -42.08 3.76 19.76
N LEU A 779 -42.80 3.58 20.86
CA LEU A 779 -43.94 2.67 20.91
C LEU A 779 -44.89 3.03 19.77
N PHE A 780 -44.68 2.48 18.58
CA PHE A 780 -45.67 2.50 17.52
C PHE A 780 -46.44 1.19 17.58
N ARG A 781 -47.56 1.25 18.32
CA ARG A 781 -48.75 0.48 17.96
C ARG A 781 -48.89 0.48 16.44
N PRO A 782 -49.14 -0.66 15.79
CA PRO A 782 -49.45 -0.66 14.36
C PRO A 782 -50.78 0.07 14.17
N ARG A 783 -50.72 1.32 13.67
CA ARG A 783 -51.88 1.98 13.08
C ARG A 783 -52.03 1.43 11.67
N SER A 784 -53.02 0.56 11.55
CA SER A 784 -53.67 0.12 10.32
C SER A 784 -53.74 1.21 9.26
N ILE A 785 -53.16 0.93 8.09
CA ILE A 785 -53.49 1.61 6.83
C ILE A 785 -54.74 0.91 6.28
N PRO A 786 -55.81 1.65 5.92
CA PRO A 786 -57.07 1.05 5.50
C PRO A 786 -56.93 0.46 4.10
N PHE A 787 -56.95 -0.87 4.00
CA PHE A 787 -57.27 -1.55 2.76
C PHE A 787 -58.78 -1.53 2.56
N SER A 788 -59.18 -1.12 1.37
CA SER A 788 -60.53 -1.15 0.85
C SER A 788 -61.16 -2.52 1.08
N SER A 789 -62.36 -2.51 1.65
CA SER A 789 -63.23 -3.65 1.80
C SER A 789 -63.60 -4.22 0.44
N ASP A 790 -63.11 -5.41 0.13
CA ASP A 790 -63.92 -6.38 -0.59
C ASP A 790 -63.64 -7.78 -0.06
N GLY A 791 -64.71 -8.44 0.37
CA GLY A 791 -64.66 -9.58 1.27
C GLY A 791 -64.16 -10.85 0.64
N GLN A 792 -63.10 -11.43 1.20
CA GLN A 792 -62.95 -12.87 1.36
C GLN A 792 -62.23 -13.16 2.68
N GLU A 793 -62.97 -13.74 3.63
CA GLU A 793 -62.43 -14.33 4.84
C GLU A 793 -61.31 -15.33 4.50
N LYS A 794 -60.07 -15.05 4.92
CA LYS A 794 -59.04 -16.08 5.07
C LYS A 794 -58.56 -16.12 6.52
N ARG A 795 -58.93 -17.24 7.14
CA ARG A 795 -58.55 -17.73 8.47
C ARG A 795 -57.08 -17.45 8.80
N HIS A 796 -56.82 -17.07 10.05
CA HIS A 796 -55.51 -17.22 10.68
C HIS A 796 -55.09 -18.70 10.61
N SER A 797 -54.22 -19.06 9.67
CA SER A 797 -53.47 -20.32 9.68
C SER A 797 -52.11 -20.04 10.31
N SER A 798 -51.74 -20.77 11.36
CA SER A 798 -50.33 -20.83 11.79
C SER A 798 -49.50 -21.22 10.56
N ALA A 799 -48.58 -20.35 10.12
CA ALA A 799 -47.74 -20.65 8.97
C ALA A 799 -46.74 -21.74 9.39
N GLY A 800 -47.10 -23.00 9.16
CA GLY A 800 -46.18 -24.13 9.34
C GLY A 800 -44.97 -23.99 8.40
N TYR A 801 -43.83 -24.51 8.83
CA TYR A 801 -42.64 -24.63 7.99
C TYR A 801 -42.74 -25.93 7.18
N TYR A 802 -42.28 -25.94 5.93
CA TYR A 802 -42.30 -27.14 5.08
C TYR A 802 -40.97 -27.32 4.37
N LEU A 803 -40.56 -28.57 4.20
CA LEU A 803 -39.36 -28.91 3.43
C LEU A 803 -39.61 -28.68 1.93
N LYS A 804 -38.90 -27.72 1.33
CA LYS A 804 -39.06 -27.28 -0.05
C LYS A 804 -38.23 -28.08 -1.05
N SER A 805 -36.98 -28.41 -0.69
CA SER A 805 -36.11 -29.21 -1.54
C SER A 805 -35.05 -29.97 -0.76
N ILE A 806 -34.63 -31.11 -1.32
CA ILE A 806 -33.53 -31.93 -0.86
C ILE A 806 -32.47 -31.96 -1.96
N THR A 807 -31.20 -31.71 -1.62
CA THR A 807 -30.08 -31.78 -2.57
C THR A 807 -28.94 -32.64 -2.05
N ILE A 808 -28.43 -33.50 -2.92
CA ILE A 808 -27.29 -34.38 -2.67
C ILE A 808 -26.08 -33.88 -3.46
N TYR A 809 -24.92 -33.86 -2.82
CA TYR A 809 -23.62 -33.55 -3.42
C TYR A 809 -22.68 -34.75 -3.32
N PRO A 810 -22.77 -35.74 -4.22
CA PRO A 810 -21.93 -36.94 -4.16
C PRO A 810 -20.43 -36.63 -4.09
N ILE A 811 -19.98 -35.78 -5.03
CA ILE A 811 -18.58 -35.36 -5.10
C ILE A 811 -18.42 -34.00 -4.44
N LYS A 812 -17.55 -33.94 -3.43
CA LYS A 812 -17.19 -32.70 -2.73
C LYS A 812 -16.76 -31.64 -3.73
N SER A 813 -17.33 -30.44 -3.61
CA SER A 813 -17.06 -29.27 -4.46
C SER A 813 -17.67 -29.28 -5.87
N CYS A 814 -18.34 -30.35 -6.31
CA CYS A 814 -19.05 -30.41 -7.60
C CYS A 814 -20.53 -30.02 -7.49
N GLY A 815 -21.24 -29.91 -8.62
CA GLY A 815 -22.68 -29.64 -8.63
C GLY A 815 -23.50 -30.78 -8.02
N GLY A 816 -24.53 -30.43 -7.26
CA GLY A 816 -25.48 -31.39 -6.68
C GLY A 816 -26.75 -31.51 -7.51
N PHE A 817 -27.58 -32.50 -7.19
CA PHE A 817 -28.87 -32.72 -7.84
C PHE A 817 -30.00 -32.77 -6.80
N SER A 818 -31.17 -32.26 -7.19
CA SER A 818 -32.36 -32.23 -6.34
C SER A 818 -33.18 -33.50 -6.48
N VAL A 819 -33.85 -33.90 -5.40
CA VAL A 819 -34.70 -35.11 -5.35
C VAL A 819 -35.97 -34.85 -4.55
N GLU A 820 -37.01 -35.63 -4.84
CA GLU A 820 -38.29 -35.59 -4.12
C GLU A 820 -38.25 -36.38 -2.81
N SER A 821 -37.50 -37.49 -2.78
CA SER A 821 -37.33 -38.34 -1.60
C SER A 821 -35.93 -38.94 -1.61
N TRP A 822 -35.28 -39.03 -0.44
CA TRP A 822 -33.95 -39.64 -0.32
C TRP A 822 -33.72 -40.32 1.03
N PRO A 823 -33.03 -41.47 1.06
CA PRO A 823 -32.69 -42.18 2.29
C PRO A 823 -31.64 -41.45 3.14
N LEU A 824 -31.85 -41.52 4.46
CA LEU A 824 -30.87 -41.11 5.47
C LEU A 824 -29.91 -42.25 5.79
N SER A 825 -28.68 -41.91 6.16
CA SER A 825 -27.62 -42.81 6.58
C SER A 825 -26.97 -42.30 7.87
N SER A 826 -26.06 -43.11 8.45
CA SER A 826 -25.27 -42.68 9.61
C SER A 826 -24.34 -41.47 9.34
N THR A 827 -24.12 -41.10 8.08
CA THR A 827 -23.28 -39.97 7.66
C THR A 827 -24.07 -38.77 7.12
N GLY A 828 -25.39 -38.84 7.01
CA GLY A 828 -26.25 -37.78 6.48
C GLY A 828 -27.25 -38.29 5.44
N LEU A 829 -27.35 -37.63 4.28
CA LEU A 829 -28.04 -38.20 3.11
C LEU A 829 -27.17 -39.30 2.50
N GLN A 830 -27.77 -40.43 2.09
CA GLN A 830 -27.01 -41.53 1.48
C GLN A 830 -26.20 -41.02 0.27
N HIS A 831 -24.92 -41.39 0.19
CA HIS A 831 -23.99 -40.96 -0.84
C HIS A 831 -23.64 -39.46 -0.89
N ASP A 832 -24.00 -38.65 0.12
CA ASP A 832 -23.56 -37.24 0.19
C ASP A 832 -22.09 -37.11 0.59
N ARG A 833 -21.32 -36.40 -0.24
CA ARG A 833 -19.89 -36.07 -0.06
C ARG A 833 -19.01 -37.31 0.22
N GLU A 834 -19.34 -38.44 -0.40
CA GLU A 834 -18.54 -39.67 -0.35
C GLU A 834 -17.27 -39.60 -1.21
N TRP A 835 -17.22 -38.72 -2.21
CA TRP A 835 -16.07 -38.60 -3.11
C TRP A 835 -15.40 -37.22 -3.06
N LEU A 836 -14.11 -37.17 -3.37
CA LEU A 836 -13.35 -35.92 -3.58
C LEU A 836 -12.30 -36.08 -4.68
N LEU A 837 -11.73 -34.95 -5.15
CA LEU A 837 -10.63 -34.94 -6.11
C LEU A 837 -9.31 -34.53 -5.45
N LYS A 838 -8.22 -35.20 -5.83
CA LYS A 838 -6.84 -34.94 -5.38
C LYS A 838 -5.94 -34.66 -6.59
N SER A 839 -5.01 -33.71 -6.48
CA SER A 839 -4.01 -33.41 -7.50
C SER A 839 -2.88 -34.44 -7.49
N LEU A 840 -2.06 -34.45 -8.55
CA LEU A 840 -0.83 -35.25 -8.59
C LEU A 840 0.20 -34.85 -7.51
N THR A 841 0.15 -33.60 -7.02
CA THR A 841 1.02 -33.10 -5.95
C THR A 841 0.54 -33.47 -4.54
N GLY A 842 -0.58 -34.19 -4.43
CA GLY A 842 -1.16 -34.61 -3.16
C GLY A 842 -2.20 -33.64 -2.58
N GLU A 843 -2.49 -32.54 -3.26
CA GLU A 843 -3.37 -31.48 -2.77
C GLU A 843 -4.85 -31.79 -3.06
N ILE A 844 -5.72 -31.59 -2.07
CA ILE A 844 -7.17 -31.77 -2.24
C ILE A 844 -7.76 -30.59 -3.02
N LEU A 845 -8.42 -30.91 -4.14
CA LEU A 845 -9.06 -29.93 -5.01
C LEU A 845 -10.40 -29.50 -4.41
N THR A 846 -10.62 -28.19 -4.36
CA THR A 846 -11.86 -27.59 -3.85
C THR A 846 -12.37 -26.55 -4.81
N GLN A 847 -13.67 -26.24 -4.77
CA GLN A 847 -14.28 -25.22 -5.63
C GLN A 847 -13.64 -23.84 -5.44
N LYS A 848 -13.03 -23.56 -4.28
CA LYS A 848 -12.29 -22.32 -4.03
C LYS A 848 -11.01 -22.22 -4.86
N LYS A 849 -10.29 -23.34 -5.02
CA LYS A 849 -9.02 -23.43 -5.78
C LYS A 849 -9.26 -23.68 -7.26
N VAL A 850 -10.32 -24.42 -7.57
CA VAL A 850 -10.70 -24.84 -8.92
C VAL A 850 -12.20 -24.60 -9.12
N PRO A 851 -12.61 -23.36 -9.41
CA PRO A 851 -14.03 -23.02 -9.55
C PRO A 851 -14.74 -23.82 -10.64
N GLU A 852 -14.02 -24.31 -11.66
CA GLU A 852 -14.51 -25.12 -12.77
C GLU A 852 -15.16 -26.44 -12.33
N MET A 853 -14.86 -26.94 -11.12
CA MET A 853 -15.52 -28.12 -10.55
C MET A 853 -17.05 -27.96 -10.46
N CYS A 854 -17.56 -26.72 -10.46
CA CYS A 854 -18.99 -26.42 -10.48
C CYS A 854 -19.71 -26.92 -11.74
N PHE A 855 -18.99 -27.07 -12.86
CA PHE A 855 -19.56 -27.50 -14.13
C PHE A 855 -19.79 -29.01 -14.19
N ILE A 856 -19.25 -29.75 -13.22
CA ILE A 856 -19.45 -31.18 -13.09
C ILE A 856 -20.77 -31.42 -12.36
N SER A 857 -21.76 -31.94 -13.08
CA SER A 857 -23.04 -32.37 -12.51
C SER A 857 -23.00 -33.87 -12.22
N THR A 858 -23.76 -34.28 -11.20
CA THR A 858 -23.86 -35.68 -10.78
C THR A 858 -25.32 -36.07 -10.61
N SER A 859 -25.64 -37.35 -10.82
CA SER A 859 -26.92 -37.96 -10.45
C SER A 859 -26.71 -39.41 -10.04
N ILE A 860 -27.52 -39.93 -9.12
CA ILE A 860 -27.41 -41.31 -8.64
C ILE A 860 -28.75 -42.02 -8.86
N ASP A 861 -28.68 -43.20 -9.48
CA ASP A 861 -29.77 -44.15 -9.54
C ASP A 861 -29.54 -45.25 -8.49
N LEU A 862 -30.32 -45.23 -7.41
CA LEU A 862 -30.23 -46.20 -6.31
C LEU A 862 -30.65 -47.62 -6.75
N ASN A 863 -31.60 -47.74 -7.67
CA ASN A 863 -32.11 -49.03 -8.15
C ASN A 863 -31.05 -49.77 -8.96
N GLN A 864 -30.35 -49.02 -9.83
CA GLN A 864 -29.25 -49.55 -10.64
C GLN A 864 -27.92 -49.59 -9.89
N GLY A 865 -27.76 -48.81 -8.82
CA GLY A 865 -26.50 -48.65 -8.10
C GLY A 865 -25.44 -47.94 -8.94
N LEU A 866 -25.83 -46.92 -9.72
CA LEU A 866 -24.96 -46.21 -10.65
C LEU A 866 -24.95 -44.70 -10.37
N MET A 867 -23.77 -44.09 -10.37
CA MET A 867 -23.58 -42.64 -10.39
C MET A 867 -23.22 -42.19 -11.81
N LEU A 868 -24.02 -41.27 -12.36
CA LEU A 868 -23.77 -40.61 -13.63
C LEU A 868 -23.12 -39.25 -13.39
N VAL A 869 -22.03 -38.96 -14.11
CA VAL A 869 -21.29 -37.70 -14.00
C VAL A 869 -21.16 -37.07 -15.39
N GLU A 870 -21.45 -35.77 -15.47
CA GLU A 870 -21.47 -35.03 -16.73
C GLU A 870 -20.71 -33.70 -16.60
N SER A 871 -20.09 -33.25 -17.69
CA SER A 871 -19.40 -31.97 -17.75
C SER A 871 -19.48 -31.40 -19.17
N PRO A 872 -19.72 -30.08 -19.35
CA PRO A 872 -19.68 -29.43 -20.67
C PRO A 872 -18.34 -29.59 -21.40
N ARG A 873 -17.27 -29.90 -20.67
CA ARG A 873 -15.92 -30.10 -21.23
C ARG A 873 -15.65 -31.53 -21.70
N CYS A 874 -16.56 -32.47 -21.42
CA CYS A 874 -16.41 -33.87 -21.76
C CYS A 874 -17.53 -34.29 -22.72
N LYS A 875 -17.16 -34.91 -23.85
CA LYS A 875 -18.14 -35.36 -24.87
C LYS A 875 -19.03 -36.51 -24.40
N ALA A 876 -18.52 -37.36 -23.51
CA ALA A 876 -19.23 -38.54 -23.01
C ALA A 876 -19.53 -38.42 -21.52
N LYS A 877 -20.71 -38.91 -21.11
CA LYS A 877 -21.10 -39.05 -19.70
C LYS A 877 -20.33 -40.19 -19.05
N LEU A 878 -19.84 -39.99 -17.85
CA LEU A 878 -19.13 -41.00 -17.08
C LEU A 878 -20.12 -41.78 -16.20
N LYS A 879 -19.96 -43.11 -16.15
CA LYS A 879 -20.77 -44.01 -15.30
C LYS A 879 -19.86 -44.66 -14.27
N ILE A 880 -20.18 -44.52 -12.98
CA ILE A 880 -19.44 -45.10 -11.86
C ILE A 880 -20.36 -46.07 -11.12
N ASN A 881 -19.93 -47.33 -10.97
CA ASN A 881 -20.70 -48.35 -10.25
C ASN A 881 -20.49 -48.21 -8.74
N LEU A 882 -21.61 -48.13 -8.00
CA LEU A 882 -21.62 -47.93 -6.55
C LEU A 882 -21.53 -49.26 -5.77
N ARG A 883 -21.83 -50.40 -6.42
CA ARG A 883 -21.92 -51.74 -5.81
C ARG A 883 -20.60 -52.53 -5.83
N THR A 884 -19.54 -51.98 -6.39
CA THR A 884 -18.27 -52.71 -6.58
C THR A 884 -17.37 -52.62 -5.34
N ASP A 885 -17.57 -53.50 -4.36
CA ASP A 885 -16.62 -53.74 -3.26
C ASP A 885 -15.46 -54.69 -3.67
N SER A 886 -15.34 -55.03 -4.96
CA SER A 886 -14.66 -56.25 -5.42
C SER A 886 -13.33 -56.05 -6.17
N TYR A 887 -12.58 -54.97 -5.96
CA TYR A 887 -11.21 -54.86 -6.49
C TYR A 887 -10.18 -54.54 -5.40
N PRO A 888 -9.00 -55.22 -5.39
CA PRO A 888 -7.92 -54.93 -4.45
C PRO A 888 -7.23 -53.63 -4.87
N CYS A 889 -7.87 -52.50 -4.55
CA CYS A 889 -7.27 -51.19 -4.75
C CYS A 889 -6.51 -50.77 -3.48
N ALA A 890 -5.36 -50.12 -3.65
CA ALA A 890 -4.56 -49.60 -2.54
C ALA A 890 -5.42 -48.65 -1.67
N LYS A 891 -5.54 -48.95 -0.38
CA LYS A 891 -6.15 -48.06 0.60
C LYS A 891 -5.11 -47.03 1.03
N GLU A 892 -5.52 -45.77 1.07
CA GLU A 892 -4.68 -44.67 1.55
C GLU A 892 -5.37 -44.01 2.76
N GLU A 893 -4.60 -43.56 3.76
CA GLU A 893 -5.13 -42.68 4.80
C GLU A 893 -4.85 -41.21 4.42
N ILE A 894 -5.90 -40.37 4.43
CA ILE A 894 -5.76 -38.93 4.25
C ILE A 894 -6.24 -38.18 5.50
N GLU A 895 -5.57 -37.08 5.83
CA GLU A 895 -5.98 -36.21 6.93
C GLU A 895 -6.64 -34.95 6.38
N LEU A 896 -7.88 -34.69 6.83
CA LEU A 896 -8.68 -33.52 6.47
C LEU A 896 -9.26 -32.91 7.74
N HIS A 897 -8.95 -31.64 8.01
CA HIS A 897 -9.47 -30.90 9.17
C HIS A 897 -9.30 -31.64 10.52
N ALA A 898 -8.14 -32.27 10.73
CA ALA A 898 -7.81 -33.10 11.90
C ALA A 898 -8.67 -34.38 12.06
N LYS A 899 -9.33 -34.86 10.99
CA LYS A 899 -9.95 -36.18 10.90
C LYS A 899 -9.20 -37.04 9.88
N ARG A 900 -9.00 -38.32 10.18
CA ARG A 900 -8.38 -39.29 9.26
C ARG A 900 -9.46 -40.11 8.54
N PHE A 901 -9.31 -40.20 7.23
CA PHE A 901 -10.21 -40.92 6.33
C PHE A 901 -9.44 -42.02 5.62
N GLU A 902 -9.98 -43.23 5.64
CA GLU A 902 -9.52 -44.30 4.75
C GLU A 902 -10.21 -44.12 3.40
N VAL A 903 -9.41 -43.97 2.35
CA VAL A 903 -9.90 -43.70 0.99
C VAL A 903 -9.45 -44.76 0.00
N GLN A 904 -10.28 -44.95 -1.02
CA GLN A 904 -10.04 -45.88 -2.12
C GLN A 904 -9.88 -45.10 -3.43
N HIS A 905 -8.88 -45.48 -4.23
CA HIS A 905 -8.65 -44.90 -5.54
C HIS A 905 -9.63 -45.47 -6.58
N CYS A 906 -10.08 -44.62 -7.49
CA CYS A 906 -10.89 -45.02 -8.63
C CYS A 906 -10.02 -45.40 -9.84
N GLU A 907 -10.60 -46.10 -10.81
CA GLU A 907 -9.93 -46.56 -12.03
C GLU A 907 -9.29 -45.41 -12.85
N ASN A 908 -8.24 -45.73 -13.62
CA ASN A 908 -7.48 -44.73 -14.38
C ASN A 908 -8.34 -43.97 -15.40
N ASP A 909 -9.32 -44.64 -16.03
CA ASP A 909 -10.22 -44.00 -17.00
C ASP A 909 -11.15 -42.96 -16.34
N VAL A 910 -11.58 -43.24 -15.10
CA VAL A 910 -12.33 -42.28 -14.28
C VAL A 910 -11.48 -41.05 -13.98
N ASN A 911 -10.22 -41.27 -13.56
CA ASN A 911 -9.29 -40.18 -13.24
C ASN A 911 -8.98 -39.31 -14.48
N LEU A 912 -8.83 -39.92 -15.66
CA LEU A 912 -8.62 -39.21 -16.91
C LEU A 912 -9.84 -38.35 -17.29
N TRP A 913 -11.06 -38.87 -17.09
CA TRP A 913 -12.29 -38.12 -17.32
C TRP A 913 -12.35 -36.87 -16.44
N PHE A 914 -12.10 -37.00 -15.14
CA PHE A 914 -12.07 -35.85 -14.22
C PHE A 914 -10.94 -34.87 -14.55
N SER A 915 -9.77 -35.37 -14.96
CA SER A 915 -8.66 -34.51 -15.39
C SER A 915 -9.04 -33.62 -16.56
N ASN A 916 -9.77 -34.16 -17.54
CA ASN A 916 -10.31 -33.42 -18.68
C ASN A 916 -11.42 -32.45 -18.27
N ALA A 917 -12.34 -32.89 -17.40
CA ALA A 917 -13.45 -32.05 -16.93
C ALA A 917 -12.95 -30.82 -16.16
N VAL A 918 -11.92 -30.97 -15.34
CA VAL A 918 -11.34 -29.92 -14.51
C VAL A 918 -10.31 -29.09 -15.29
N GLY A 919 -9.67 -29.67 -16.32
CA GLY A 919 -8.61 -29.05 -17.12
C GLY A 919 -7.22 -29.13 -16.47
N ARG A 920 -7.04 -30.04 -15.49
CA ARG A 920 -5.76 -30.34 -14.85
C ARG A 920 -5.73 -31.78 -14.34
N PRO A 921 -4.57 -32.44 -14.28
CA PRO A 921 -4.46 -33.81 -13.79
C PRO A 921 -4.97 -33.97 -12.35
N CYS A 922 -5.90 -34.91 -12.14
CA CYS A 922 -6.46 -35.23 -10.82
C CYS A 922 -6.96 -36.68 -10.72
N THR A 923 -7.13 -37.17 -9.49
CA THR A 923 -7.66 -38.49 -9.17
C THR A 923 -8.90 -38.40 -8.28
N LEU A 924 -9.87 -39.29 -8.51
CA LEU A 924 -11.08 -39.40 -7.70
C LEU A 924 -10.87 -40.40 -6.56
N LEU A 925 -11.20 -39.97 -5.34
CA LEU A 925 -11.10 -40.76 -4.13
C LEU A 925 -12.47 -40.94 -3.50
N ARG A 926 -12.80 -42.17 -3.08
CA ARG A 926 -14.02 -42.50 -2.33
C ARG A 926 -13.70 -42.74 -0.86
N CYS A 927 -14.50 -42.20 0.05
CA CYS A 927 -14.41 -42.47 1.48
C CYS A 927 -14.93 -43.89 1.79
N PHE A 928 -14.12 -44.71 2.45
CA PHE A 928 -14.48 -46.06 2.88
C PHE A 928 -14.82 -46.12 4.38
N SER A 929 -14.03 -45.46 5.23
CA SER A 929 -14.29 -45.35 6.67
C SER A 929 -13.69 -44.06 7.27
N SER A 930 -14.29 -43.56 8.34
CA SER A 930 -13.78 -42.40 9.10
C SER A 930 -13.43 -42.83 10.54
N LYS A 931 -12.20 -42.61 11.00
CA LYS A 931 -11.78 -42.81 12.40
C LYS A 931 -11.65 -41.45 13.09
N GLY A 932 -12.42 -41.21 14.16
CA GLY A 932 -12.30 -40.00 14.99
C GLY A 932 -11.37 -40.23 16.17
N TYR A 933 -10.41 -39.32 16.41
CA TYR A 933 -9.71 -39.24 17.69
C TYR A 933 -10.55 -38.43 18.68
N VAL A 934 -10.81 -39.01 19.86
CA VAL A 934 -11.30 -38.26 21.03
C VAL A 934 -10.07 -37.81 21.83
N CYS A 935 -9.59 -36.58 21.61
CA CYS A 935 -8.67 -35.97 22.56
C CYS A 935 -9.49 -35.45 23.75
N ARG A 936 -9.47 -36.19 24.88
CA ARG A 936 -9.91 -35.69 26.18
C ARG A 936 -8.88 -34.67 26.68
N ASN A 937 -9.16 -33.38 26.50
CA ASN A 937 -8.52 -32.31 27.27
C ASN A 937 -9.61 -31.59 28.08
N GLU A 938 -9.44 -31.55 29.40
CA GLU A 938 -10.45 -31.17 30.40
C GLU A 938 -10.76 -29.67 30.52
N ASN A 939 -10.22 -28.79 29.66
CA ASN A 939 -10.46 -27.35 29.77
C ASN A 939 -11.15 -26.79 28.51
N ARG A 940 -12.50 -26.75 28.51
CA ARG A 940 -13.27 -26.05 27.47
C ARG A 940 -13.69 -24.65 27.91
N ALA A 941 -12.94 -23.66 27.44
CA ALA A 941 -13.53 -22.37 27.08
C ALA A 941 -14.40 -22.55 25.83
N MET A 942 -15.55 -21.90 25.83
CA MET A 942 -16.67 -22.05 24.89
C MET A 942 -16.29 -21.63 23.45
N SER A 943 -15.64 -22.53 22.69
CA SER A 943 -15.38 -22.35 21.26
C SER A 943 -15.56 -23.66 20.49
N MET A 944 -16.45 -23.58 19.50
CA MET A 944 -16.65 -24.44 18.33
C MET A 944 -17.73 -25.54 18.37
N CYS A 945 -18.75 -25.27 17.56
CA CYS A 945 -19.64 -26.19 16.87
C CYS A 945 -18.84 -27.12 15.93
N ARG A 946 -18.19 -28.15 16.46
CA ARG A 946 -17.72 -29.27 15.64
C ARG A 946 -18.37 -30.52 16.19
N ASP A 947 -19.10 -31.23 15.35
CA ASP A 947 -19.67 -32.51 15.70
C ASP A 947 -18.53 -33.54 15.85
N VAL A 948 -18.16 -33.80 17.10
CA VAL A 948 -17.14 -34.79 17.48
C VAL A 948 -17.76 -36.18 17.59
N GLU A 949 -19.10 -36.27 17.67
CA GLU A 949 -19.84 -37.50 17.95
C GLU A 949 -20.35 -38.20 16.68
N SER A 950 -20.66 -37.47 15.60
CA SER A 950 -21.16 -38.10 14.36
C SER A 950 -20.06 -38.62 13.43
N ARG A 951 -20.39 -39.70 12.71
CA ARG A 951 -19.64 -40.15 11.54
C ARG A 951 -19.93 -39.18 10.40
N LEU A 952 -18.90 -38.52 9.87
CA LEU A 952 -19.00 -37.65 8.70
C LEU A 952 -18.28 -38.30 7.51
N SER A 953 -18.82 -38.12 6.30
CA SER A 953 -18.08 -38.30 5.05
C SER A 953 -17.13 -37.11 4.84
N PHE A 954 -16.84 -36.69 3.61
CA PHE A 954 -16.04 -35.48 3.35
C PHE A 954 -16.81 -34.17 3.57
N ALA A 955 -17.86 -34.15 4.39
CA ALA A 955 -18.51 -32.92 4.86
C ALA A 955 -17.56 -32.10 5.76
N ASN A 956 -17.69 -30.77 5.72
CA ASN A 956 -16.76 -29.88 6.44
C ASN A 956 -17.07 -29.79 7.95
N GLU A 957 -18.34 -29.51 8.28
CA GLU A 957 -18.73 -29.10 9.64
C GLU A 957 -19.84 -29.98 10.23
N ALA A 958 -20.85 -30.35 9.42
CA ALA A 958 -22.00 -31.15 9.85
C ALA A 958 -22.58 -32.01 8.70
N GLN A 959 -23.51 -32.92 9.05
CA GLN A 959 -24.17 -33.82 8.10
C GLN A 959 -25.09 -33.09 7.13
N PHE A 960 -25.78 -32.04 7.59
CA PHE A 960 -26.70 -31.26 6.75
C PHE A 960 -26.48 -29.77 6.95
N LEU A 961 -26.73 -29.02 5.88
CA LEU A 961 -26.91 -27.57 5.92
C LEU A 961 -28.36 -27.26 5.54
N LEU A 962 -29.06 -26.54 6.41
CA LEU A 962 -30.43 -26.04 6.19
C LEU A 962 -30.42 -24.53 5.97
N ILE A 963 -31.18 -24.07 4.98
CA ILE A 963 -31.44 -22.64 4.73
C ILE A 963 -32.92 -22.39 4.46
N SER A 964 -33.42 -21.21 4.82
CA SER A 964 -34.77 -20.75 4.48
C SER A 964 -34.81 -20.03 3.12
N GLU A 965 -35.88 -20.24 2.36
CA GLU A 965 -36.19 -19.50 1.13
C GLU A 965 -36.43 -18.01 1.43
N GLU A 966 -37.07 -17.70 2.56
CA GLU A 966 -37.34 -16.35 3.06
C GLU A 966 -36.04 -15.62 3.41
N SER A 967 -35.05 -16.30 4.02
CA SER A 967 -33.70 -15.77 4.25
C SER A 967 -32.99 -15.39 2.93
N ILE A 968 -33.18 -16.18 1.87
CA ILE A 968 -32.63 -15.89 0.54
C ILE A 968 -33.37 -14.71 -0.12
N SER A 969 -34.69 -14.64 0.08
CA SER A 969 -35.52 -13.54 -0.44
C SER A 969 -35.11 -12.19 0.18
N ASP A 970 -34.93 -12.14 1.50
CA ASP A 970 -34.42 -10.93 2.18
C ASP A 970 -33.02 -10.53 1.69
N LEU A 971 -32.10 -11.50 1.52
CA LEU A 971 -30.77 -11.23 0.95
C LEU A 971 -30.88 -10.63 -0.48
N ASN A 972 -31.73 -11.19 -1.34
CA ASN A 972 -31.96 -10.68 -2.68
C ASN A 972 -32.59 -9.27 -2.70
N ASN A 973 -33.47 -8.98 -1.75
CA ASN A 973 -34.05 -7.64 -1.58
C ASN A 973 -32.97 -6.62 -1.18
N ARG A 974 -32.09 -6.96 -0.24
CA ARG A 974 -30.96 -6.11 0.17
C ARG A 974 -29.97 -5.88 -0.96
N LEU A 975 -29.64 -6.93 -1.71
CA LEU A 975 -28.80 -6.82 -2.91
C LEU A 975 -29.41 -5.86 -3.94
N SER A 976 -30.72 -5.93 -4.15
CA SER A 976 -31.44 -5.05 -5.09
C SER A 976 -31.47 -3.60 -4.62
N GLN A 977 -31.61 -3.35 -3.31
CA GLN A 977 -31.56 -2.00 -2.74
C GLN A 977 -30.16 -1.36 -2.83
N ASN A 978 -29.09 -2.15 -2.69
CA ASN A 978 -27.71 -1.67 -2.83
C ASN A 978 -27.40 -1.19 -4.26
N VAL A 979 -27.97 -1.84 -5.28
CA VAL A 979 -27.85 -1.43 -6.69
C VAL A 979 -28.50 -0.06 -6.93
N GLN A 980 -29.66 0.22 -6.31
CA GLN A 980 -30.39 1.49 -6.46
C GLN A 980 -29.69 2.70 -5.79
N LYS A 981 -28.76 2.47 -4.84
CA LYS A 981 -28.10 3.54 -4.07
C LYS A 981 -26.72 3.99 -4.60
N GLY A 982 -26.18 3.39 -5.66
CA GLY A 982 -24.94 3.93 -6.24
C GLY A 982 -24.04 2.97 -7.03
N THR A 983 -24.55 1.88 -7.60
CA THR A 983 -23.72 1.03 -8.48
C THR A 983 -24.57 0.56 -9.65
N GLN A 984 -24.32 1.08 -10.86
CA GLN A 984 -24.95 0.60 -12.09
C GLN A 984 -24.44 -0.81 -12.45
N GLY A 985 -24.86 -1.81 -11.68
CA GLY A 985 -24.66 -3.24 -11.93
C GLY A 985 -25.98 -3.92 -12.29
N THR A 986 -25.90 -5.01 -13.07
CA THR A 986 -27.06 -5.88 -13.37
C THR A 986 -27.64 -6.43 -12.07
N SER A 987 -28.97 -6.54 -11.94
CA SER A 987 -29.58 -7.12 -10.72
C SER A 987 -29.05 -8.54 -10.50
N LEU A 988 -28.37 -8.75 -9.38
CA LEU A 988 -27.80 -10.04 -9.01
C LEU A 988 -28.86 -10.78 -8.18
N GLN A 989 -29.58 -11.71 -8.80
CA GLN A 989 -30.43 -12.64 -8.07
C GLN A 989 -29.62 -13.86 -7.64
N VAL A 990 -29.58 -14.11 -6.33
CA VAL A 990 -28.88 -15.24 -5.70
C VAL A 990 -29.85 -16.40 -5.55
N ASN A 991 -29.46 -17.54 -6.11
CA ASN A 991 -30.18 -18.80 -5.94
C ASN A 991 -29.74 -19.49 -4.63
N PRO A 992 -30.68 -20.11 -3.86
CA PRO A 992 -30.37 -20.88 -2.64
C PRO A 992 -29.21 -21.87 -2.80
N MET A 993 -29.11 -22.52 -3.97
CA MET A 993 -28.07 -23.50 -4.30
C MET A 993 -26.65 -22.94 -4.25
N ARG A 994 -26.48 -21.62 -4.31
CA ARG A 994 -25.17 -20.95 -4.17
C ARG A 994 -24.53 -21.19 -2.80
N PHE A 995 -25.35 -21.41 -1.77
CA PHE A 995 -24.90 -21.74 -0.41
C PHE A 995 -24.66 -23.23 -0.19
N ARG A 996 -24.94 -24.04 -1.22
CA ARG A 996 -24.86 -25.50 -1.24
C ARG A 996 -25.61 -26.19 -0.08
N PRO A 997 -26.90 -25.84 0.17
CA PRO A 997 -27.70 -26.46 1.22
C PRO A 997 -28.00 -27.93 0.88
N ASN A 998 -28.15 -28.75 1.91
CA ASN A 998 -28.74 -30.09 1.75
C ASN A 998 -30.27 -30.02 1.82
N LEU A 999 -30.81 -29.11 2.65
CA LEU A 999 -32.23 -28.92 2.89
C LEU A 999 -32.59 -27.44 2.71
N VAL A 1000 -33.63 -27.16 1.93
CA VAL A 1000 -34.24 -25.83 1.84
C VAL A 1000 -35.65 -25.92 2.40
N ILE A 1001 -36.02 -24.98 3.27
CA ILE A 1001 -37.37 -24.88 3.82
C ILE A 1001 -38.07 -23.63 3.31
N SER A 1002 -39.39 -23.63 3.41
CA SER A 1002 -40.24 -22.46 3.19
C SER A 1002 -41.28 -22.35 4.31
N GLY A 1003 -41.70 -21.12 4.60
CA GLY A 1003 -42.58 -20.75 5.70
C GLY A 1003 -41.85 -19.94 6.78
N GLY A 1004 -42.59 -19.05 7.45
CA GLY A 1004 -42.10 -18.22 8.55
C GLY A 1004 -41.39 -16.93 8.13
N GLU A 1005 -40.68 -16.32 9.09
CA GLU A 1005 -39.93 -15.07 8.91
C GLU A 1005 -38.49 -15.34 8.44
N PRO A 1006 -37.86 -14.42 7.67
CA PRO A 1006 -36.45 -14.54 7.31
C PRO A 1006 -35.54 -14.72 8.54
N TYR A 1007 -34.62 -15.67 8.46
CA TYR A 1007 -33.65 -16.04 9.49
C TYR A 1007 -34.25 -16.66 10.76
N ALA A 1008 -35.52 -17.08 10.76
CA ALA A 1008 -36.12 -17.78 11.89
C ALA A 1008 -35.33 -19.04 12.28
N GLU A 1009 -34.65 -19.68 11.31
CA GLU A 1009 -33.84 -20.87 11.53
C GLU A 1009 -32.69 -20.70 12.52
N ASP A 1010 -32.17 -19.47 12.71
CA ASP A 1010 -31.04 -19.21 13.62
C ASP A 1010 -31.35 -19.54 15.09
N GLY A 1011 -32.63 -19.43 15.49
CA GLY A 1011 -33.08 -19.66 16.86
C GLY A 1011 -33.37 -21.14 17.17
N TRP A 1012 -33.33 -22.02 16.18
CA TRP A 1012 -33.76 -23.41 16.34
C TRP A 1012 -32.67 -24.23 17.03
N ARG A 1013 -33.01 -24.85 18.17
CA ARG A 1013 -32.11 -25.78 18.88
C ARG A 1013 -32.28 -27.22 18.40
N SER A 1014 -33.52 -27.63 18.15
CA SER A 1014 -33.85 -28.91 17.51
C SER A 1014 -35.06 -28.73 16.61
N LEU A 1015 -35.23 -29.62 15.65
CA LEU A 1015 -36.40 -29.64 14.77
C LEU A 1015 -36.78 -31.07 14.40
N LYS A 1016 -38.05 -31.26 14.07
CA LYS A 1016 -38.56 -32.49 13.46
C LYS A 1016 -39.00 -32.22 12.03
N ILE A 1017 -38.56 -33.05 11.09
CA ILE A 1017 -39.03 -33.06 9.71
C ILE A 1017 -39.83 -34.34 9.50
N GLY A 1018 -41.16 -34.24 9.44
CA GLY A 1018 -42.04 -35.39 9.64
C GLY A 1018 -41.74 -36.08 10.98
N ASN A 1019 -41.44 -37.38 10.95
CA ASN A 1019 -41.12 -38.17 12.16
C ASN A 1019 -39.61 -38.23 12.51
N LYS A 1020 -38.76 -37.42 11.86
CA LYS A 1020 -37.30 -37.49 11.99
C LYS A 1020 -36.76 -36.31 12.77
N SER A 1021 -36.02 -36.56 13.85
CA SER A 1021 -35.46 -35.54 14.73
C SER A 1021 -34.06 -35.10 14.30
N PHE A 1022 -33.81 -33.79 14.34
CA PHE A 1022 -32.52 -33.18 14.06
C PHE A 1022 -32.16 -32.19 15.16
N THR A 1023 -30.87 -32.15 15.50
CA THR A 1023 -30.32 -31.17 16.43
C THR A 1023 -29.50 -30.13 15.68
N SER A 1024 -29.74 -28.86 16.01
CA SER A 1024 -29.00 -27.74 15.44
C SER A 1024 -27.65 -27.60 16.11
N LEU A 1025 -26.61 -27.55 15.29
CA LEU A 1025 -25.24 -27.28 15.71
C LEU A 1025 -24.89 -25.79 15.61
N GLY A 1026 -25.86 -24.92 15.30
CA GLY A 1026 -25.68 -23.48 15.15
C GLY A 1026 -25.40 -23.02 13.71
N GLY A 1027 -25.10 -21.72 13.56
CA GLY A 1027 -25.00 -21.06 12.26
C GLY A 1027 -23.77 -21.48 11.43
N CYS A 1028 -23.96 -21.62 10.11
CA CYS A 1028 -22.90 -21.96 9.17
C CYS A 1028 -22.12 -20.72 8.71
N ASN A 1029 -20.80 -20.72 8.93
CA ASN A 1029 -19.92 -19.63 8.52
C ASN A 1029 -19.62 -19.66 7.01
N ARG A 1030 -19.79 -18.54 6.32
CA ARG A 1030 -19.63 -18.43 4.87
C ARG A 1030 -18.30 -17.81 4.46
N CYS A 1031 -17.78 -18.30 3.35
CA CYS A 1031 -16.51 -17.87 2.76
C CYS A 1031 -16.70 -17.41 1.31
N GLN A 1032 -15.63 -16.94 0.66
CA GLN A 1032 -15.65 -16.41 -0.71
C GLN A 1032 -16.19 -17.37 -1.78
N MET A 1033 -16.37 -18.67 -1.46
CA MET A 1033 -16.95 -19.65 -2.37
C MET A 1033 -18.35 -19.22 -2.87
N ILE A 1034 -19.15 -18.55 -2.04
CA ILE A 1034 -20.48 -18.08 -2.45
C ILE A 1034 -20.45 -16.91 -3.44
N ASN A 1035 -19.28 -16.37 -3.76
CA ASN A 1035 -19.15 -15.23 -4.67
C ASN A 1035 -18.82 -15.62 -6.12
N PHE A 1036 -18.74 -16.91 -6.43
CA PHE A 1036 -18.59 -17.36 -7.81
C PHE A 1036 -19.95 -17.33 -8.52
N VAL A 1037 -20.00 -16.63 -9.66
CA VAL A 1037 -21.16 -16.54 -10.54
C VAL A 1037 -20.82 -17.23 -11.86
N HIS A 1038 -21.73 -18.06 -12.33
CA HIS A 1038 -21.56 -18.79 -13.58
C HIS A 1038 -22.47 -18.17 -14.65
N ARG A 1039 -21.87 -17.60 -15.70
CA ARG A 1039 -22.58 -17.14 -16.90
C ARG A 1039 -21.83 -17.61 -18.14
N SER A 1040 -22.56 -18.14 -19.12
CA SER A 1040 -22.03 -18.48 -20.46
C SER A 1040 -20.77 -19.36 -20.46
N GLY A 1041 -20.68 -20.34 -19.54
CA GLY A 1041 -19.54 -21.27 -19.48
C GLY A 1041 -18.25 -20.71 -18.85
N GLN A 1042 -18.28 -19.48 -18.32
CA GLN A 1042 -17.16 -18.87 -17.60
C GLN A 1042 -17.52 -18.63 -16.13
N VAL A 1043 -16.50 -18.69 -15.26
CA VAL A 1043 -16.63 -18.35 -13.84
C VAL A 1043 -16.24 -16.90 -13.63
N GLN A 1044 -17.19 -16.08 -13.20
CA GLN A 1044 -16.95 -14.71 -12.78
C GLN A 1044 -16.86 -14.64 -11.26
N ARG A 1045 -15.81 -14.00 -10.75
CA ARG A 1045 -15.65 -13.75 -9.31
C ARG A 1045 -16.26 -12.38 -8.98
N SER A 1046 -17.24 -12.35 -8.09
CA SER A 1046 -17.76 -11.11 -7.48
C SER A 1046 -17.31 -10.97 -6.02
N ASN A 1047 -17.62 -9.84 -5.38
CA ASN A 1047 -17.55 -9.71 -3.91
C ASN A 1047 -18.91 -10.01 -3.25
N GLU A 1048 -19.98 -10.02 -4.05
CA GLU A 1048 -21.34 -10.36 -3.64
C GLU A 1048 -21.65 -11.85 -3.83
N PRO A 1049 -22.50 -12.46 -2.97
CA PRO A 1049 -23.29 -11.83 -1.92
C PRO A 1049 -22.61 -11.74 -0.54
N LEU A 1050 -21.36 -12.22 -0.40
CA LEU A 1050 -20.68 -12.25 0.89
C LEU A 1050 -20.46 -10.84 1.47
N ALA A 1051 -20.17 -9.84 0.63
CA ALA A 1051 -20.03 -8.46 1.06
C ALA A 1051 -21.34 -7.92 1.66
N THR A 1052 -22.48 -8.12 1.01
CA THR A 1052 -23.79 -7.74 1.57
C THR A 1052 -24.09 -8.47 2.86
N LEU A 1053 -23.87 -9.79 2.93
CA LEU A 1053 -24.05 -10.57 4.17
C LEU A 1053 -23.18 -10.04 5.32
N ALA A 1054 -21.94 -9.62 5.03
CA ALA A 1054 -21.03 -9.07 6.04
C ALA A 1054 -21.57 -7.81 6.73
N THR A 1055 -22.50 -7.07 6.09
CA THR A 1055 -23.05 -5.83 6.66
C THR A 1055 -24.07 -6.06 7.77
N TYR A 1056 -24.80 -7.18 7.77
CA TYR A 1056 -25.90 -7.42 8.71
C TYR A 1056 -25.93 -8.83 9.34
N ARG A 1057 -25.12 -9.77 8.85
CA ARG A 1057 -25.02 -11.16 9.34
C ARG A 1057 -23.66 -11.48 9.97
N ARG A 1058 -22.93 -10.44 10.38
CA ARG A 1058 -21.60 -10.56 11.00
C ARG A 1058 -21.73 -10.70 12.51
N VAL A 1059 -21.27 -11.83 13.04
CA VAL A 1059 -21.26 -12.12 14.48
C VAL A 1059 -19.86 -12.58 14.88
N LYS A 1060 -19.18 -11.82 15.74
CA LYS A 1060 -17.82 -12.11 16.25
C LYS A 1060 -16.83 -12.57 15.15
N GLY A 1061 -16.78 -11.83 14.03
CA GLY A 1061 -15.86 -12.11 12.91
C GLY A 1061 -16.28 -13.23 11.95
N LYS A 1062 -17.44 -13.86 12.16
CA LYS A 1062 -18.02 -14.86 11.25
C LYS A 1062 -19.21 -14.28 10.51
N ILE A 1063 -19.38 -14.66 9.25
CA ILE A 1063 -20.54 -14.27 8.43
C ILE A 1063 -21.46 -15.48 8.37
N LEU A 1064 -22.57 -15.44 9.10
CA LEU A 1064 -23.43 -16.61 9.30
C LEU A 1064 -24.62 -16.60 8.34
N PHE A 1065 -24.85 -17.73 7.66
CA PHE A 1065 -26.04 -17.92 6.82
C PHE A 1065 -26.48 -19.38 6.81
N GLY A 1066 -27.69 -19.66 7.29
CA GLY A 1066 -28.22 -21.02 7.50
C GLY A 1066 -27.68 -21.70 8.75
N ILE A 1067 -28.27 -22.85 9.08
CA ILE A 1067 -27.91 -23.66 10.25
C ILE A 1067 -27.38 -25.04 9.85
N LEU A 1068 -26.46 -25.55 10.66
CA LEU A 1068 -25.89 -26.89 10.54
C LEU A 1068 -26.71 -27.87 11.36
N LEU A 1069 -27.05 -29.02 10.80
CA LEU A 1069 -27.87 -30.02 11.50
C LEU A 1069 -27.17 -31.37 11.61
N ARG A 1070 -27.54 -32.09 12.67
CA ARG A 1070 -27.20 -33.50 12.94
C ARG A 1070 -28.47 -34.33 13.05
N TYR A 1071 -28.51 -35.48 12.39
CA TYR A 1071 -29.63 -36.42 12.48
C TYR A 1071 -29.51 -37.29 13.74
N GLU A 1072 -30.58 -37.38 14.52
CA GLU A 1072 -30.64 -38.24 15.72
C GLU A 1072 -31.26 -39.59 15.35
N ASN A 1073 -30.42 -40.64 15.33
CA ASN A 1073 -30.90 -41.99 15.10
C ASN A 1073 -31.43 -42.60 16.41
N SER A 1074 -32.75 -42.78 16.52
CA SER A 1074 -33.40 -43.31 17.72
C SER A 1074 -33.34 -44.83 17.86
N ASP A 1075 -32.87 -45.58 16.85
CA ASP A 1075 -32.93 -47.05 16.86
C ASP A 1075 -31.66 -47.69 17.43
N LYS A 1076 -31.70 -48.03 18.73
CA LYS A 1076 -30.82 -49.02 19.36
C LYS A 1076 -31.29 -50.47 19.14
N THR A 1077 -32.37 -50.68 18.39
CA THR A 1077 -32.95 -52.00 18.08
C THR A 1077 -33.03 -52.15 16.57
N GLY A 1078 -32.23 -53.05 15.99
CA GLY A 1078 -31.96 -53.11 14.56
C GLY A 1078 -33.10 -53.66 13.70
N LEU A 1079 -34.17 -52.89 13.53
CA LEU A 1079 -35.16 -53.07 12.47
C LEU A 1079 -35.07 -51.85 11.54
N GLN A 1080 -34.62 -52.08 10.30
CA GLN A 1080 -34.60 -51.06 9.24
C GLN A 1080 -36.04 -50.62 8.93
N THR A 1081 -36.51 -49.54 9.53
CA THR A 1081 -37.58 -48.74 8.93
C THR A 1081 -36.97 -47.79 7.90
N ASP A 1082 -37.50 -47.77 6.68
CA ASP A 1082 -37.09 -46.88 5.58
C ASP A 1082 -37.13 -45.40 6.02
N SER A 1083 -36.00 -44.88 6.52
CA SER A 1083 -35.87 -43.51 7.01
C SER A 1083 -35.56 -42.54 5.87
N CYS A 1084 -36.49 -42.38 4.92
CA CYS A 1084 -36.39 -41.38 3.86
C CYS A 1084 -36.96 -40.02 4.28
N LEU A 1085 -36.28 -38.93 3.87
CA LEU A 1085 -36.84 -37.58 3.88
C LEU A 1085 -37.60 -37.35 2.59
N GLN A 1086 -38.71 -36.61 2.66
CA GLN A 1086 -39.54 -36.32 1.50
C GLN A 1086 -39.89 -34.82 1.45
N VAL A 1087 -39.80 -34.24 0.25
CA VAL A 1087 -40.23 -32.86 -0.01
C VAL A 1087 -41.72 -32.70 0.32
N GLY A 1088 -42.07 -31.58 0.94
CA GLY A 1088 -43.43 -31.28 1.42
C GLY A 1088 -43.71 -31.70 2.87
N GLN A 1089 -42.78 -32.39 3.54
CA GLN A 1089 -42.92 -32.70 4.97
C GLN A 1089 -42.95 -31.43 5.82
N GLU A 1090 -43.85 -31.41 6.81
CA GLU A 1090 -43.93 -30.33 7.80
C GLU A 1090 -42.71 -30.36 8.72
N VAL A 1091 -42.22 -29.16 9.04
CA VAL A 1091 -41.06 -28.91 9.88
C VAL A 1091 -41.52 -28.26 11.18
N HIS A 1092 -41.30 -28.95 12.30
CA HIS A 1092 -41.64 -28.46 13.63
C HIS A 1092 -40.36 -28.11 14.39
N PRO A 1093 -40.00 -26.83 14.51
CA PRO A 1093 -38.89 -26.41 15.36
C PRO A 1093 -39.31 -26.43 16.83
N ASP A 1094 -38.47 -26.97 17.71
CA ASP A 1094 -38.63 -26.83 19.16
C ASP A 1094 -37.96 -25.49 19.56
N SER A 1095 -38.76 -24.44 19.69
CA SER A 1095 -38.36 -23.15 20.26
C SER A 1095 -38.90 -23.04 21.69
N GLU A 1096 -38.06 -22.69 22.66
CA GLU A 1096 -38.49 -22.52 24.06
C GLU A 1096 -39.53 -21.40 24.19
N GLU A 1097 -40.81 -21.75 24.19
CA GLU A 1097 -41.79 -21.16 25.10
C GLU A 1097 -42.03 -22.19 26.21
N GLY A 1098 -41.24 -22.10 27.29
CA GLY A 1098 -41.58 -22.76 28.55
C GLY A 1098 -40.49 -23.57 29.22
N TYR A 1099 -39.36 -22.96 29.61
CA TYR A 1099 -38.55 -23.44 30.73
C TYR A 1099 -37.86 -22.27 31.45
N THR A 1100 -38.65 -21.42 32.11
CA THR A 1100 -38.13 -20.51 33.14
C THR A 1100 -37.94 -21.30 34.44
N LYS A 1101 -36.78 -21.96 34.60
CA LYS A 1101 -36.20 -22.28 35.92
C LYS A 1101 -34.81 -22.88 35.79
N TYR A 1102 -33.93 -22.41 36.70
CA TYR A 1102 -32.50 -22.71 36.91
C TYR A 1102 -31.56 -21.85 36.03
N LYS A 1103 -31.14 -20.66 36.52
CA LYS A 1103 -29.95 -20.39 37.38
C LYS A 1103 -28.64 -20.65 36.61
N GLU A 1104 -27.57 -19.87 36.71
CA GLU A 1104 -27.14 -18.69 37.49
C GLU A 1104 -25.87 -18.18 36.80
#